data_AF-A0A1F2VIX2-F1
#
_entry.id   AF-A0A1F2VIX2-F1
#
_cell.length_a   1.000
_cell.length_b   1.000
_cell.length_c   1.000
_cell.angle_alpha   90.00
_cell.angle_beta   90.00
_cell.angle_gamma   90.00
#
_symmetry.space_group_name_H-M   'P 1'
#
loop_
_entity.id
_entity.type
_entity.pdbx_description
1 polymer ?
#
loop_
_entity_poly.entity_id
_entity_poly.type
_entity_poly.pdbx_seq_one_letter_code
_entity_poly.pdbx_strand_id
1 'polypeptide(L)'
;MKRGVLPSARLTFLFCLMVLGGFWLAAAQQSPPRAADMVLHNGKILTVDANFSTAEAVAITGNQFTAVGSNRDVQKLAGPNTLVIDLQGRTVIPGLVDTHAHIHNYSENAYGKELGPEKLKHYPVDWRGVTTKEDVLNQVQSIMDKYKFKPGEWVYLENQVGFIGGGSVEHAKILYDQLNRWELSKVTPNNPVVMSLGIPDFNGFLVNDKGMEILWAKYADYIKKYGRYWIDAQGRADGHMEPPASRLLFQYLPEPAPEDMAPAYKKYVDEWNAAGVTTVSTRLPKYSVATYNLLRSRGELTLRMGYGQEWFFGAIPNVASGLKTLKNVVGSGDNSVWVTSVAPTEVDGATTRACTNQKRGVSFGTIDSWWPTGQCQTDNEFRGAAGKAATVHGNYFREWVMTSGQEGIRFANTHVAGDRSVRNLLGMIEQIQRQKGPAATQGWALDHCFLVDPTDLPLAARLKVTFSCAPKYVEGAANVAKSYGDQVAHTFMVPVKTMLDNGVRAVFESDRDVYVWHDLAILLTRKDRQGKVWGEQEKLDRPTALKMITRWAAEYVLRPDQIGSIEPRKLADLVVLDQDYLTIPAEEVANLHPQLTMLDGKIIYLHPQFSQEHNLKPKTAVIATYDDLFSRRTSQRRTDF
;
A
#
# COMPACT_ATOMS: atom_id res chain seq x y z
N MET A 1 -8.02 -26.17 -78.82
CA MET A 1 -8.90 -26.78 -79.84
C MET A 1 -10.15 -25.91 -79.99
N LYS A 2 -10.65 -25.76 -81.23
CA LYS A 2 -12.06 -25.59 -81.70
C LYS A 2 -13.15 -25.24 -80.65
N ARG A 3 -14.16 -24.39 -80.87
CA ARG A 3 -14.66 -23.40 -81.88
C ARG A 3 -15.70 -22.57 -81.05
N GLY A 4 -16.04 -21.29 -81.23
CA GLY A 4 -16.22 -20.44 -82.42
C GLY A 4 -17.67 -19.91 -82.47
N VAL A 5 -17.93 -18.83 -83.22
CA VAL A 5 -19.27 -18.29 -83.65
C VAL A 5 -19.92 -17.15 -82.82
N LEU A 6 -19.99 -15.97 -83.47
CA LEU A 6 -20.89 -14.81 -83.29
C LEU A 6 -22.06 -14.91 -84.32
N PRO A 7 -22.98 -13.94 -84.48
CA PRO A 7 -23.84 -13.20 -83.53
C PRO A 7 -25.33 -13.20 -83.98
N SER A 8 -26.26 -12.59 -83.22
CA SER A 8 -27.47 -11.97 -83.81
C SER A 8 -28.22 -11.06 -82.81
N ALA A 9 -28.65 -9.88 -83.27
CA ALA A 9 -29.43 -8.92 -82.48
C ALA A 9 -30.93 -8.92 -82.82
N ARG A 10 -31.77 -8.44 -81.88
CA ARG A 10 -33.09 -7.80 -82.03
C ARG A 10 -33.44 -7.13 -80.69
N LEU A 11 -33.62 -5.80 -80.64
CA LEU A 11 -34.92 -5.10 -80.49
C LEU A 11 -35.92 -5.84 -79.56
N THR A 12 -36.49 -5.28 -78.50
CA THR A 12 -36.89 -3.88 -78.19
C THR A 12 -36.83 -3.70 -76.62
N PHE A 13 -37.30 -2.67 -75.89
CA PHE A 13 -38.20 -1.51 -76.11
C PHE A 13 -37.74 -0.32 -75.20
N LEU A 14 -38.39 0.85 -75.30
CA LEU A 14 -38.19 2.01 -74.41
C LEU A 14 -38.69 1.80 -72.96
N PHE A 15 -38.00 2.39 -71.98
CA PHE A 15 -38.62 3.38 -71.07
C PHE A 15 -37.55 4.24 -70.36
N CYS A 16 -37.51 5.54 -70.66
CA CYS A 16 -36.78 6.51 -69.84
C CYS A 16 -37.71 7.03 -68.74
N LEU A 17 -37.27 6.98 -67.49
CA LEU A 17 -37.96 7.63 -66.36
C LEU A 17 -36.97 8.54 -65.65
N MET A 18 -37.28 9.84 -65.64
CA MET A 18 -36.52 10.85 -64.91
C MET A 18 -36.69 10.62 -63.41
N VAL A 19 -35.60 10.65 -62.64
CA VAL A 19 -35.66 10.82 -61.19
C VAL A 19 -34.92 12.09 -60.82
N LEU A 20 -35.69 13.17 -60.66
CA LEU A 20 -35.26 14.38 -59.96
C LEU A 20 -35.28 14.08 -58.45
N GLY A 21 -34.20 13.51 -57.93
CA GLY A 21 -34.00 13.27 -56.50
C GLY A 21 -33.29 14.47 -55.86
N GLY A 22 -33.99 15.20 -54.97
CA GLY A 22 -33.43 16.39 -54.33
C GLY A 22 -32.32 16.07 -53.33
N PHE A 23 -31.20 16.80 -53.41
CA PHE A 23 -30.15 16.80 -52.39
C PHE A 23 -30.65 17.49 -51.11
N TRP A 24 -31.27 16.72 -50.21
CA TRP A 24 -31.46 17.14 -48.83
C TRP A 24 -30.12 17.06 -48.10
N LEU A 25 -29.57 18.22 -47.74
CA LEU A 25 -28.50 18.34 -46.77
C LEU A 25 -29.01 17.82 -45.42
N ALA A 26 -28.70 16.57 -45.10
CA ALA A 26 -28.89 16.01 -43.78
C ALA A 26 -27.92 16.70 -42.80
N ALA A 27 -28.33 17.84 -42.27
CA ALA A 27 -27.70 18.44 -41.10
C ALA A 27 -27.78 17.41 -39.98
N ALA A 28 -26.62 16.87 -39.57
CA ALA A 28 -26.54 15.97 -38.44
C ALA A 28 -27.02 16.74 -37.19
N GLN A 29 -28.24 16.46 -36.74
CA GLN A 29 -28.74 16.94 -35.46
C GLN A 29 -27.85 16.34 -34.38
N GLN A 30 -26.86 17.11 -33.94
CA GLN A 30 -26.17 16.83 -32.69
C GLN A 30 -27.24 16.81 -31.60
N SER A 31 -27.38 15.67 -30.92
CA SER A 31 -28.21 15.58 -29.73
C SER A 31 -27.83 16.73 -28.79
N PRO A 32 -28.81 17.44 -28.18
CA PRO A 32 -28.49 18.53 -27.28
C PRO A 32 -27.51 18.04 -26.20
N PRO A 33 -26.49 18.84 -25.83
CA PRO A 33 -25.47 18.42 -24.89
C PRO A 33 -26.14 17.93 -23.60
N ARG A 34 -25.80 16.71 -23.18
CA ARG A 34 -26.38 16.09 -21.98
C ARG A 34 -26.12 17.00 -20.78
N ALA A 35 -27.20 17.40 -20.10
CA ALA A 35 -27.11 18.15 -18.86
C ALA A 35 -26.26 17.41 -17.82
N ALA A 36 -25.59 18.17 -16.96
CA ALA A 36 -24.81 17.63 -15.86
C ALA A 36 -25.70 16.81 -14.92
N ASP A 37 -25.20 15.69 -14.39
CA ASP A 37 -25.91 14.96 -13.34
C ASP A 37 -25.73 15.68 -11.99
N MET A 38 -24.59 16.34 -11.80
CA MET A 38 -24.29 17.17 -10.62
C MET A 38 -23.49 18.43 -10.99
N VAL A 39 -23.76 19.54 -10.32
CA VAL A 39 -22.96 20.77 -10.37
C VAL A 39 -22.62 21.20 -8.94
N LEU A 40 -21.33 21.36 -8.65
CA LEU A 40 -20.85 21.99 -7.42
C LEU A 40 -20.34 23.37 -7.81
N HIS A 41 -20.84 24.43 -7.16
CA HIS A 41 -20.51 25.81 -7.51
C HIS A 41 -20.27 26.67 -6.27
N ASN A 42 -19.82 27.91 -6.47
CA ASN A 42 -19.51 28.89 -5.43
C ASN A 42 -18.47 28.32 -4.43
N GLY A 43 -17.44 27.63 -4.93
CA GLY A 43 -16.36 27.09 -4.12
C GLY A 43 -15.00 27.60 -4.55
N LYS A 44 -13.96 27.28 -3.77
CA LYS A 44 -12.56 27.48 -4.13
C LYS A 44 -11.98 26.16 -4.62
N ILE A 45 -12.07 25.88 -5.91
CA ILE A 45 -11.68 24.60 -6.48
C ILE A 45 -10.21 24.63 -6.87
N LEU A 46 -9.36 23.94 -6.10
CA LEU A 46 -7.96 23.73 -6.44
C LEU A 46 -7.89 22.58 -7.44
N THR A 47 -7.58 22.87 -8.71
CA THR A 47 -7.65 21.82 -9.75
C THR A 47 -6.53 20.80 -9.59
N VAL A 48 -5.38 21.23 -9.06
CA VAL A 48 -4.10 20.50 -9.05
C VAL A 48 -3.73 20.01 -10.46
N ASP A 49 -4.09 20.81 -11.48
CA ASP A 49 -3.56 20.66 -12.83
C ASP A 49 -2.04 20.93 -12.87
N ALA A 50 -1.42 20.87 -14.04
CA ALA A 50 0.02 21.12 -14.18
C ALA A 50 0.44 22.53 -13.70
N ASN A 51 -0.47 23.51 -13.78
CA ASN A 51 -0.25 24.91 -13.42
C ASN A 51 -0.71 25.23 -11.98
N PHE A 52 -1.33 24.28 -11.29
CA PHE A 52 -2.02 24.48 -10.01
C PHE A 52 -3.11 25.56 -10.10
N SER A 53 -3.93 25.52 -11.16
CA SER A 53 -5.01 26.49 -11.38
C SER A 53 -6.13 26.41 -10.34
N THR A 54 -6.96 27.46 -10.28
CA THR A 54 -8.17 27.52 -9.45
C THR A 54 -9.42 27.78 -10.29
N ALA A 55 -10.54 27.16 -9.90
CA ALA A 55 -11.85 27.36 -10.49
C ALA A 55 -12.91 27.65 -9.41
N GLU A 56 -14.12 28.04 -9.83
CA GLU A 56 -15.23 28.37 -8.94
C GLU A 56 -16.29 27.25 -8.87
N ALA A 57 -16.40 26.48 -9.96
CA ALA A 57 -17.43 25.46 -10.14
C ALA A 57 -16.94 24.27 -10.99
N VAL A 58 -17.58 23.11 -10.78
CA VAL A 58 -17.43 21.87 -11.57
C VAL A 58 -18.79 21.31 -11.97
N ALA A 59 -18.88 20.79 -13.20
CA ALA A 59 -19.98 19.96 -13.66
C ALA A 59 -19.51 18.52 -13.82
N ILE A 60 -20.37 17.58 -13.44
CA ILE A 60 -20.10 16.14 -13.44
C ILE A 60 -21.20 15.45 -14.23
N THR A 61 -20.81 14.51 -15.10
CA THR A 61 -21.75 13.69 -15.87
C THR A 61 -21.23 12.25 -15.92
N GLY A 62 -22.09 11.30 -15.57
CA GLY A 62 -21.69 9.93 -15.28
C GLY A 62 -20.70 9.91 -14.11
N ASN A 63 -19.47 9.47 -14.39
CA ASN A 63 -18.37 9.40 -13.44
C ASN A 63 -17.23 10.38 -13.74
N GLN A 64 -17.44 11.39 -14.59
CA GLN A 64 -16.37 12.30 -15.05
C GLN A 64 -16.71 13.78 -14.86
N PHE A 65 -15.67 14.59 -14.66
CA PHE A 65 -15.77 16.05 -14.79
C PHE A 65 -16.04 16.42 -16.25
N THR A 66 -17.16 17.06 -16.54
CA THR A 66 -17.50 17.54 -17.88
C THR A 66 -17.16 19.02 -18.10
N ALA A 67 -17.13 19.82 -17.03
CA ALA A 67 -16.58 21.17 -17.06
C ALA A 67 -15.96 21.56 -15.72
N VAL A 68 -14.97 22.44 -15.77
CA VAL A 68 -14.27 23.04 -14.63
C VAL A 68 -14.06 24.51 -15.00
N GLY A 69 -14.49 25.47 -14.17
CA GLY A 69 -14.41 26.89 -14.56
C GLY A 69 -15.18 27.85 -13.66
N SER A 70 -15.70 28.92 -14.26
CA SER A 70 -16.49 29.95 -13.55
C SER A 70 -17.88 29.44 -13.16
N ASN A 71 -18.45 30.01 -12.10
CA ASN A 71 -19.84 29.77 -11.69
C ASN A 71 -20.81 29.93 -12.87
N ARG A 72 -20.73 31.10 -13.52
CA ARG A 72 -21.59 31.51 -14.63
C ARG A 72 -21.60 30.49 -15.78
N ASP A 73 -20.44 29.91 -16.11
CA ASP A 73 -20.31 29.09 -17.31
C ASP A 73 -20.58 27.61 -17.04
N VAL A 74 -20.27 27.13 -15.82
CA VAL A 74 -20.56 25.76 -15.39
C VAL A 74 -22.05 25.59 -15.02
N GLN A 75 -22.67 26.55 -14.35
CA GLN A 75 -24.10 26.46 -13.96
C GLN A 75 -25.04 26.38 -15.17
N LYS A 76 -24.65 26.87 -16.36
CA LYS A 76 -25.41 26.70 -17.62
C LYS A 76 -25.58 25.25 -18.06
N LEU A 77 -24.76 24.34 -17.52
CA LEU A 77 -24.83 22.90 -17.82
C LEU A 77 -25.84 22.16 -16.95
N ALA A 78 -26.43 22.83 -15.95
CA ALA A 78 -27.51 22.27 -15.15
C ALA A 78 -28.83 22.22 -15.95
N GLY A 79 -29.51 21.08 -15.85
CA GLY A 79 -30.87 20.87 -16.33
C GLY A 79 -31.83 20.55 -15.17
N PRO A 80 -33.12 20.26 -15.47
CA PRO A 80 -34.15 20.10 -14.45
C PRO A 80 -33.93 19.01 -13.39
N ASN A 81 -33.07 18.02 -13.71
CA ASN A 81 -32.75 16.89 -12.83
C ASN A 81 -31.32 16.95 -12.24
N THR A 82 -30.57 18.03 -12.50
CA THR A 82 -29.19 18.17 -12.00
C THR A 82 -29.20 18.42 -10.50
N LEU A 83 -28.40 17.67 -9.75
CA LEU A 83 -28.14 18.00 -8.34
C LEU A 83 -27.19 19.20 -8.28
N VAL A 84 -27.70 20.35 -7.83
CA VAL A 84 -26.91 21.58 -7.68
C VAL A 84 -26.55 21.78 -6.21
N ILE A 85 -25.26 21.94 -5.93
CA ILE A 85 -24.71 22.12 -4.57
C ILE A 85 -23.96 23.46 -4.54
N ASP A 86 -24.44 24.40 -3.71
CA ASP A 86 -23.74 25.64 -3.40
C ASP A 86 -22.72 25.38 -2.28
N LEU A 87 -21.44 25.54 -2.58
CA LEU A 87 -20.34 25.25 -1.65
C LEU A 87 -20.11 26.37 -0.61
N GLN A 88 -20.72 27.55 -0.77
CA GLN A 88 -20.60 28.69 0.15
C GLN A 88 -19.13 29.08 0.45
N GLY A 89 -18.30 29.12 -0.58
CA GLY A 89 -16.87 29.46 -0.50
C GLY A 89 -15.94 28.33 -0.07
N ARG A 90 -16.47 27.14 0.30
CA ARG A 90 -15.65 25.99 0.73
C ARG A 90 -14.64 25.56 -0.32
N THR A 91 -13.51 25.04 0.15
CA THR A 91 -12.43 24.58 -0.72
C THR A 91 -12.69 23.17 -1.23
N VAL A 92 -12.38 22.94 -2.51
CA VAL A 92 -12.48 21.62 -3.16
C VAL A 92 -11.11 21.23 -3.66
N ILE A 93 -10.72 19.98 -3.42
CA ILE A 93 -9.47 19.38 -3.91
C ILE A 93 -9.78 18.05 -4.64
N PRO A 94 -8.86 17.50 -5.45
CA PRO A 94 -9.00 16.15 -5.98
C PRO A 94 -9.05 15.13 -4.84
N GLY A 95 -9.70 13.98 -5.08
CA GLY A 95 -9.69 12.84 -4.14
C GLY A 95 -8.25 12.42 -3.80
N LEU A 96 -7.98 12.16 -2.51
CA LEU A 96 -6.63 11.84 -2.06
C LEU A 96 -6.21 10.43 -2.51
N VAL A 97 -4.95 10.31 -2.91
CA VAL A 97 -4.30 9.09 -3.37
C VAL A 97 -3.13 8.78 -2.43
N ASP A 98 -3.28 7.75 -1.61
CA ASP A 98 -2.22 7.24 -0.74
C ASP A 98 -1.42 6.17 -1.48
N THR A 99 -0.09 6.30 -1.55
CA THR A 99 0.75 5.38 -2.33
C THR A 99 1.28 4.16 -1.55
N HIS A 100 1.16 4.15 -0.22
CA HIS A 100 1.45 2.97 0.61
C HIS A 100 0.68 3.02 1.93
N ALA A 101 -0.23 2.08 2.19
CA ALA A 101 -0.83 1.90 3.51
C ALA A 101 -1.22 0.45 3.79
N HIS A 102 -0.99 -0.09 5.00
CA HIS A 102 -1.41 -1.46 5.35
C HIS A 102 -2.91 -1.59 5.71
N ILE A 103 -3.78 -1.00 4.88
CA ILE A 103 -5.24 -0.86 5.10
C ILE A 103 -5.96 -2.19 5.45
N HIS A 104 -5.49 -3.32 4.92
CA HIS A 104 -6.01 -4.65 5.27
C HIS A 104 -5.66 -5.05 6.72
N ASN A 105 -4.37 -5.05 7.07
CA ASN A 105 -3.89 -5.34 8.43
C ASN A 105 -4.53 -4.42 9.48
N TYR A 106 -4.73 -3.15 9.15
CA TYR A 106 -5.37 -2.21 10.09
C TYR A 106 -6.86 -2.41 10.25
N SER A 107 -7.57 -2.77 9.18
CA SER A 107 -8.96 -3.24 9.30
C SER A 107 -9.07 -4.46 10.22
N GLU A 108 -8.15 -5.41 10.11
CA GLU A 108 -8.10 -6.63 10.92
C GLU A 108 -7.79 -6.32 12.40
N ASN A 109 -6.84 -5.44 12.66
CA ASN A 109 -6.52 -4.98 14.01
C ASN A 109 -7.65 -4.16 14.65
N ALA A 110 -8.35 -3.34 13.86
CA ALA A 110 -9.41 -2.43 14.32
C ALA A 110 -10.75 -3.15 14.55
N TYR A 111 -11.10 -4.12 13.71
CA TYR A 111 -12.42 -4.77 13.69
C TYR A 111 -12.40 -6.31 13.71
N GLY A 112 -11.30 -6.95 13.34
CA GLY A 112 -11.19 -8.41 13.23
C GLY A 112 -11.33 -9.17 14.54
N LYS A 113 -11.13 -8.52 15.71
CA LYS A 113 -11.30 -9.14 17.03
C LYS A 113 -12.71 -9.69 17.28
N GLU A 114 -13.73 -9.15 16.60
CA GLU A 114 -15.11 -9.67 16.61
C GLU A 114 -15.23 -11.08 16.00
N LEU A 115 -14.32 -11.50 15.11
CA LEU A 115 -14.42 -12.73 14.33
C LEU A 115 -13.92 -13.98 15.08
N GLY A 116 -12.96 -13.80 15.99
CA GLY A 116 -12.35 -14.87 16.78
C GLY A 116 -11.42 -15.83 15.99
N PRO A 117 -10.66 -16.70 16.70
CA PRO A 117 -9.61 -17.53 16.09
C PRO A 117 -10.06 -18.46 14.96
N GLU A 118 -11.28 -19.01 15.03
CA GLU A 118 -11.77 -19.97 14.03
C GLU A 118 -12.03 -19.34 12.66
N LYS A 119 -12.36 -18.04 12.63
CA LYS A 119 -12.56 -17.27 11.40
C LYS A 119 -11.27 -16.62 10.91
N LEU A 120 -10.53 -15.98 11.82
CA LEU A 120 -9.22 -15.37 11.53
C LEU A 120 -8.15 -16.39 11.15
N LYS A 121 -8.32 -17.67 11.55
CA LYS A 121 -7.33 -18.76 11.42
C LYS A 121 -6.02 -18.53 12.16
N HIS A 122 -5.96 -17.50 13.01
CA HIS A 122 -4.86 -17.17 13.90
C HIS A 122 -5.22 -17.60 15.32
N TYR A 123 -4.42 -18.47 15.92
CA TYR A 123 -4.69 -19.03 17.25
C TYR A 123 -3.72 -18.43 18.28
N PRO A 124 -4.17 -17.51 19.15
CA PRO A 124 -3.26 -16.74 20.01
C PRO A 124 -2.68 -17.57 21.16
N VAL A 125 -1.38 -17.40 21.38
CA VAL A 125 -0.64 -17.87 22.56
C VAL A 125 -0.39 -16.65 23.45
N ASP A 126 -0.86 -16.71 24.70
CA ASP A 126 -0.84 -15.60 25.65
C ASP A 126 0.40 -15.68 26.55
N TRP A 127 1.21 -14.62 26.55
CA TRP A 127 2.46 -14.59 27.30
C TRP A 127 2.32 -13.96 28.70
N ARG A 128 1.10 -13.57 29.10
CA ARG A 128 0.81 -13.11 30.46
C ARG A 128 0.96 -14.26 31.45
N GLY A 129 1.91 -14.14 32.37
CA GLY A 129 2.19 -15.15 33.39
C GLY A 129 3.06 -16.32 32.92
N VAL A 130 3.53 -16.34 31.67
CA VAL A 130 4.50 -17.34 31.19
C VAL A 130 5.84 -17.14 31.89
N THR A 131 6.36 -18.20 32.49
CA THR A 131 7.65 -18.24 33.23
C THR A 131 8.58 -19.37 32.76
N THR A 132 8.04 -20.39 32.10
CA THR A 132 8.74 -21.58 31.60
C THR A 132 8.35 -21.89 30.15
N LYS A 133 9.12 -22.74 29.46
CA LYS A 133 8.68 -23.27 28.15
C LYS A 133 7.48 -24.21 28.29
N GLU A 134 7.34 -24.90 29.42
CA GLU A 134 6.24 -25.80 29.73
C GLU A 134 4.90 -25.03 29.79
N ASP A 135 4.88 -23.81 30.31
CA ASP A 135 3.69 -22.93 30.27
C ASP A 135 3.20 -22.69 28.83
N VAL A 136 4.14 -22.49 27.89
CA VAL A 136 3.82 -22.31 26.46
C VAL A 136 3.33 -23.62 25.84
N LEU A 137 4.01 -24.73 26.08
CA LEU A 137 3.61 -26.04 25.54
C LEU A 137 2.23 -26.48 26.04
N ASN A 138 1.90 -26.21 27.31
CA ASN A 138 0.57 -26.47 27.88
C ASN A 138 -0.54 -25.62 27.23
N GLN A 139 -0.24 -24.35 26.90
CA GLN A 139 -1.18 -23.52 26.14
C GLN A 139 -1.38 -24.05 24.71
N VAL A 140 -0.30 -24.47 24.03
CA VAL A 140 -0.40 -25.06 22.69
C VAL A 140 -1.25 -26.33 22.73
N GLN A 141 -1.00 -27.25 23.68
CA GLN A 141 -1.83 -28.44 23.86
C GLN A 141 -3.31 -28.07 24.09
N SER A 142 -3.59 -27.08 24.95
CA SER A 142 -4.96 -26.60 25.21
C SER A 142 -5.64 -26.03 23.96
N ILE A 143 -4.90 -25.37 23.06
CA ILE A 143 -5.40 -24.90 21.76
C ILE A 143 -5.74 -26.09 20.86
N MET A 144 -4.84 -27.08 20.76
CA MET A 144 -5.07 -28.29 19.96
C MET A 144 -6.31 -29.08 20.44
N ASP A 145 -6.45 -29.27 21.76
CA ASP A 145 -7.57 -30.00 22.38
C ASP A 145 -8.91 -29.27 22.24
N LYS A 146 -8.89 -27.93 22.29
CA LYS A 146 -10.08 -27.08 22.14
C LYS A 146 -10.64 -27.14 20.71
N TYR A 147 -9.78 -26.91 19.70
CA TYR A 147 -10.23 -26.75 18.31
C TYR A 147 -10.22 -28.04 17.49
N LYS A 148 -9.53 -29.10 17.96
CA LYS A 148 -9.58 -30.46 17.40
C LYS A 148 -9.30 -30.52 15.89
N PHE A 149 -8.21 -29.87 15.49
CA PHE A 149 -7.70 -29.85 14.12
C PHE A 149 -7.57 -31.27 13.54
N LYS A 150 -7.81 -31.42 12.23
CA LYS A 150 -7.66 -32.71 11.56
C LYS A 150 -6.18 -33.05 11.40
N PRO A 151 -5.75 -34.33 11.55
CA PRO A 151 -4.36 -34.71 11.29
C PRO A 151 -3.89 -34.24 9.91
N GLY A 152 -2.70 -33.62 9.85
CA GLY A 152 -2.13 -33.02 8.64
C GLY A 152 -2.61 -31.60 8.29
N GLU A 153 -3.62 -31.06 8.99
CA GLU A 153 -4.06 -29.66 8.85
C GLU A 153 -2.99 -28.69 9.40
N TRP A 154 -2.67 -27.63 8.66
CA TRP A 154 -1.73 -26.60 9.10
C TRP A 154 -2.36 -25.69 10.14
N VAL A 155 -1.68 -25.52 11.27
CA VAL A 155 -2.12 -24.64 12.38
C VAL A 155 -1.16 -23.46 12.52
N TYR A 156 -1.71 -22.25 12.54
CA TYR A 156 -0.96 -21.03 12.79
C TYR A 156 -1.18 -20.48 14.20
N LEU A 157 -0.12 -20.48 14.99
CA LEU A 157 -0.08 -19.99 16.36
C LEU A 157 0.47 -18.55 16.36
N GLU A 158 -0.35 -17.60 16.81
CA GLU A 158 0.04 -16.19 16.92
C GLU A 158 0.62 -15.94 18.32
N ASN A 159 1.93 -15.69 18.39
CA ASN A 159 2.58 -15.34 19.65
C ASN A 159 2.36 -13.87 19.99
N GLN A 160 1.62 -13.60 21.06
CA GLN A 160 1.37 -12.25 21.56
C GLN A 160 2.48 -11.76 22.51
N VAL A 161 3.74 -12.06 22.17
CA VAL A 161 4.91 -11.52 22.90
C VAL A 161 5.05 -10.04 22.56
N GLY A 162 4.79 -9.18 23.55
CA GLY A 162 4.88 -7.73 23.37
C GLY A 162 6.30 -7.19 23.28
N PHE A 163 7.15 -7.64 22.36
CA PHE A 163 8.53 -7.12 22.24
C PHE A 163 8.58 -5.59 22.02
N ILE A 164 7.50 -5.01 21.50
CA ILE A 164 7.21 -3.58 21.59
C ILE A 164 6.33 -3.33 22.85
N GLY A 165 6.98 -3.05 23.99
CA GLY A 165 6.32 -2.47 25.17
C GLY A 165 5.74 -3.41 26.24
N GLY A 166 6.02 -4.72 26.24
CA GLY A 166 5.50 -5.64 27.25
C GLY A 166 6.19 -7.00 27.46
N GLY A 167 7.11 -7.42 26.58
CA GLY A 167 7.86 -8.68 26.70
C GLY A 167 9.21 -8.51 27.42
N SER A 168 9.63 -9.54 28.17
CA SER A 168 10.89 -9.53 28.92
C SER A 168 12.06 -10.24 28.21
N VAL A 169 13.27 -10.09 28.77
CA VAL A 169 14.45 -10.88 28.36
C VAL A 169 14.20 -12.38 28.58
N GLU A 170 13.42 -12.72 29.60
CA GLU A 170 13.08 -14.09 29.98
C GLU A 170 12.11 -14.71 28.96
N HIS A 171 11.11 -13.95 28.48
CA HIS A 171 10.27 -14.37 27.36
C HIS A 171 11.07 -14.59 26.08
N ALA A 172 12.04 -13.72 25.78
CA ALA A 172 12.96 -13.90 24.67
C ALA A 172 13.76 -15.23 24.79
N LYS A 173 14.30 -15.52 25.97
CA LYS A 173 15.03 -16.79 26.23
C LYS A 173 14.13 -18.01 26.07
N ILE A 174 12.89 -17.98 26.57
CA ILE A 174 11.94 -19.09 26.41
C ILE A 174 11.69 -19.33 24.92
N LEU A 175 11.37 -18.28 24.15
CA LEU A 175 11.04 -18.39 22.74
C LEU A 175 12.23 -18.79 21.87
N TYR A 176 13.41 -18.21 22.09
CA TYR A 176 14.55 -18.32 21.16
C TYR A 176 15.68 -19.25 21.62
N ASP A 177 15.74 -19.62 22.91
CA ASP A 177 16.77 -20.51 23.45
C ASP A 177 16.22 -21.85 23.94
N GLN A 178 14.96 -21.91 24.41
CA GLN A 178 14.41 -23.09 25.07
C GLN A 178 13.39 -23.87 24.21
N LEU A 179 12.58 -23.17 23.41
CA LEU A 179 11.69 -23.78 22.43
C LEU A 179 12.46 -24.12 21.14
N ASN A 180 12.00 -25.18 20.47
CA ASN A 180 12.48 -25.62 19.15
C ASN A 180 11.43 -26.57 18.54
N ARG A 181 11.67 -27.03 17.30
CA ARG A 181 10.81 -27.95 16.56
C ARG A 181 10.42 -29.18 17.37
N TRP A 182 11.36 -29.78 18.09
CA TRP A 182 11.17 -31.05 18.80
C TRP A 182 10.34 -30.86 20.06
N GLU A 183 10.53 -29.74 20.78
CA GLU A 183 9.68 -29.36 21.91
C GLU A 183 8.24 -29.10 21.44
N LEU A 184 8.06 -28.34 20.36
CA LEU A 184 6.73 -28.06 19.80
C LEU A 184 6.04 -29.33 19.28
N SER A 185 6.79 -30.25 18.65
CA SER A 185 6.29 -31.55 18.18
C SER A 185 5.68 -32.42 19.29
N LYS A 186 6.13 -32.30 20.56
CA LYS A 186 5.59 -33.11 21.69
C LYS A 186 4.09 -32.91 21.89
N VAL A 187 3.61 -31.68 21.65
CA VAL A 187 2.20 -31.26 21.82
C VAL A 187 1.48 -31.05 20.48
N THR A 188 2.15 -31.31 19.35
CA THR A 188 1.60 -31.15 17.99
C THR A 188 1.95 -32.32 17.02
N PRO A 189 2.04 -33.59 17.47
CA PRO A 189 2.69 -34.67 16.70
C PRO A 189 2.02 -35.00 15.35
N ASN A 190 0.72 -34.71 15.21
CA ASN A 190 -0.08 -35.10 14.05
C ASN A 190 -0.30 -33.97 13.02
N ASN A 191 0.16 -32.76 13.31
CA ASN A 191 -0.16 -31.55 12.55
C ASN A 191 1.11 -30.78 12.22
N PRO A 192 1.30 -30.27 11.00
CA PRO A 192 2.30 -29.24 10.75
C PRO A 192 1.88 -27.95 11.44
N VAL A 193 2.73 -27.44 12.32
CA VAL A 193 2.46 -26.25 13.12
C VAL A 193 3.54 -25.22 12.93
N VAL A 194 3.10 -23.98 12.79
CA VAL A 194 3.93 -22.79 12.70
C VAL A 194 3.51 -21.79 13.79
N MET A 195 4.49 -21.22 14.47
CA MET A 195 4.32 -20.24 15.53
C MET A 195 5.09 -18.98 15.18
N SER A 196 4.44 -17.81 15.19
CA SER A 196 5.14 -16.54 14.92
C SER A 196 6.18 -16.23 15.99
N LEU A 197 7.24 -15.51 15.63
CA LEU A 197 8.28 -15.11 16.59
C LEU A 197 8.01 -13.76 17.29
N GLY A 198 6.79 -13.22 17.19
CA GLY A 198 6.38 -12.00 17.92
C GLY A 198 7.07 -10.69 17.48
N ILE A 199 7.93 -10.72 16.45
CA ILE A 199 8.57 -9.53 15.86
C ILE A 199 7.95 -9.27 14.48
N PRO A 200 7.07 -8.25 14.32
CA PRO A 200 6.36 -7.98 13.06
C PRO A 200 7.31 -7.77 11.86
N ASP A 201 8.32 -6.91 11.99
CA ASP A 201 9.26 -6.59 10.90
C ASP A 201 10.24 -7.73 10.55
N PHE A 202 10.20 -8.84 11.29
CA PHE A 202 11.08 -9.98 11.10
C PHE A 202 10.35 -11.13 10.40
N ASN A 203 9.04 -11.28 10.62
CA ASN A 203 8.21 -12.37 10.07
C ASN A 203 8.90 -13.75 10.14
N GLY A 204 9.60 -13.97 11.25
CA GLY A 204 10.23 -15.23 11.60
C GLY A 204 9.21 -16.17 12.24
N PHE A 205 9.46 -17.46 12.07
CA PHE A 205 8.56 -18.52 12.51
C PHE A 205 9.34 -19.65 13.19
N LEU A 206 8.77 -20.22 14.26
CA LEU A 206 9.14 -21.53 14.78
C LEU A 206 8.22 -22.59 14.17
N VAL A 207 8.79 -23.61 13.53
CA VAL A 207 8.07 -24.68 12.83
C VAL A 207 8.38 -26.03 13.49
N ASN A 208 7.36 -26.87 13.71
CA ASN A 208 7.53 -28.21 14.28
C ASN A 208 8.11 -29.23 13.28
N ASP A 209 8.44 -30.45 13.72
CA ASP A 209 9.02 -31.48 12.84
C ASP A 209 8.17 -31.72 11.60
N LYS A 210 6.84 -31.75 11.74
CA LYS A 210 5.92 -32.07 10.64
C LYS A 210 5.89 -31.00 9.57
N GLY A 211 5.94 -29.72 9.95
CA GLY A 211 6.11 -28.62 8.99
C GLY A 211 7.49 -28.63 8.34
N MET A 212 8.54 -28.92 9.11
CA MET A 212 9.93 -29.00 8.62
C MET A 212 10.11 -30.15 7.61
N GLU A 213 9.50 -31.32 7.83
CA GLU A 213 9.46 -32.44 6.87
C GLU A 213 8.90 -31.99 5.50
N ILE A 214 7.74 -31.32 5.50
CA ILE A 214 7.06 -30.86 4.28
C ILE A 214 7.93 -29.83 3.55
N LEU A 215 8.50 -28.86 4.28
CA LEU A 215 9.35 -27.81 3.70
C LEU A 215 10.64 -28.37 3.12
N TRP A 216 11.35 -29.26 3.83
CA TRP A 216 12.59 -29.85 3.32
C TRP A 216 12.32 -30.78 2.13
N ALA A 217 11.24 -31.58 2.16
CA ALA A 217 10.89 -32.47 1.05
C ALA A 217 10.62 -31.71 -0.27
N LYS A 218 10.05 -30.49 -0.20
CA LYS A 218 9.68 -29.71 -1.39
C LYS A 218 10.70 -28.62 -1.77
N TYR A 219 11.45 -28.08 -0.80
CA TYR A 219 12.25 -26.86 -0.97
C TYR A 219 13.70 -26.96 -0.46
N ALA A 220 14.24 -28.16 -0.23
CA ALA A 220 15.61 -28.34 0.28
C ALA A 220 16.66 -27.48 -0.46
N ASP A 221 16.68 -27.46 -1.79
CA ASP A 221 17.69 -26.73 -2.56
C ASP A 221 17.57 -25.21 -2.39
N TYR A 222 16.34 -24.71 -2.32
CA TYR A 222 16.05 -23.31 -2.03
C TYR A 222 16.48 -22.92 -0.62
N ILE A 223 16.12 -23.73 0.37
CA ILE A 223 16.44 -23.51 1.79
C ILE A 223 17.96 -23.57 2.00
N LYS A 224 18.66 -24.51 1.35
CA LYS A 224 20.13 -24.59 1.39
C LYS A 224 20.81 -23.41 0.69
N LYS A 225 20.28 -22.92 -0.44
CA LYS A 225 20.90 -21.81 -1.19
C LYS A 225 20.67 -20.46 -0.51
N TYR A 226 19.43 -20.11 -0.23
CA TYR A 226 19.03 -18.76 0.22
C TYR A 226 18.51 -18.72 1.65
N GLY A 227 18.19 -19.87 2.23
CA GLY A 227 17.38 -19.92 3.44
C GLY A 227 18.13 -19.46 4.67
N ARG A 228 17.46 -18.63 5.46
CA ARG A 228 17.88 -18.24 6.80
C ARG A 228 17.08 -19.04 7.80
N TYR A 229 17.75 -19.87 8.57
CA TYR A 229 17.18 -20.73 9.61
C TYR A 229 18.24 -21.01 10.66
N TRP A 230 17.83 -21.40 11.86
CA TRP A 230 18.78 -21.71 12.93
C TRP A 230 19.08 -23.21 13.03
N ILE A 231 20.24 -23.51 13.60
CA ILE A 231 20.78 -24.84 13.76
C ILE A 231 21.13 -25.13 15.22
N ASP A 232 20.97 -26.38 15.62
CA ASP A 232 21.49 -26.88 16.89
C ASP A 232 23.02 -27.09 16.87
N ALA A 233 23.59 -27.51 18.00
CA ALA A 233 25.02 -27.80 18.14
C ALA A 233 25.51 -28.98 17.26
N GLN A 234 24.62 -29.69 16.56
CA GLN A 234 24.92 -30.75 15.59
C GLN A 234 24.68 -30.29 14.13
N GLY A 235 24.35 -29.01 13.91
CA GLY A 235 24.09 -28.45 12.58
C GLY A 235 22.70 -28.78 12.01
N ARG A 236 21.78 -29.34 12.81
CA ARG A 236 20.43 -29.70 12.37
C ARG A 236 19.50 -28.50 12.51
N ALA A 237 18.69 -28.23 11.49
CA ALA A 237 17.73 -27.14 11.50
C ALA A 237 16.72 -27.29 12.65
N ASP A 238 16.71 -26.33 13.58
CA ASP A 238 16.02 -26.42 14.88
C ASP A 238 14.54 -26.03 14.84
N GLY A 239 14.04 -25.55 13.70
CA GLY A 239 12.67 -25.08 13.50
C GLY A 239 12.53 -23.56 13.39
N HIS A 240 13.49 -22.77 13.86
CA HIS A 240 13.47 -21.32 13.67
C HIS A 240 13.84 -20.96 12.22
N MET A 241 12.96 -20.23 11.55
CA MET A 241 13.09 -19.81 10.16
C MET A 241 12.92 -18.30 10.05
N GLU A 242 13.80 -17.65 9.27
CA GLU A 242 13.73 -16.22 8.94
C GLU A 242 13.48 -16.02 7.44
N PRO A 243 13.04 -14.83 6.99
CA PRO A 243 12.93 -14.53 5.56
C PRO A 243 14.33 -14.56 4.88
N PRO A 244 14.50 -15.29 3.77
CA PRO A 244 13.44 -15.73 2.84
C PRO A 244 12.87 -17.13 3.10
N ALA A 245 13.44 -17.95 4.00
CA ALA A 245 13.00 -19.33 4.20
C ALA A 245 11.63 -19.41 4.89
N SER A 246 11.41 -18.58 5.91
CA SER A 246 10.15 -18.48 6.65
C SER A 246 8.96 -18.17 5.73
N ARG A 247 9.22 -17.50 4.62
CA ARG A 247 8.18 -17.01 3.69
C ARG A 247 7.58 -18.12 2.82
N LEU A 248 8.23 -19.28 2.75
CA LEU A 248 7.65 -20.49 2.15
C LEU A 248 6.41 -20.98 2.89
N LEU A 249 6.23 -20.62 4.17
CA LEU A 249 5.11 -21.07 5.00
C LEU A 249 3.77 -20.47 4.57
N PHE A 250 3.75 -19.22 4.07
CA PHE A 250 2.52 -18.50 3.72
C PHE A 250 1.62 -19.19 2.69
N GLN A 251 2.16 -20.06 1.84
CA GLN A 251 1.35 -20.85 0.89
C GLN A 251 0.58 -22.03 1.54
N TYR A 252 0.88 -22.33 2.81
CA TYR A 252 0.28 -23.41 3.58
C TYR A 252 -0.62 -22.91 4.72
N LEU A 253 -0.52 -21.62 5.07
CA LEU A 253 -1.29 -21.08 6.19
C LEU A 253 -2.76 -20.99 5.80
N PRO A 254 -3.68 -21.40 6.69
CA PRO A 254 -5.10 -21.19 6.47
C PRO A 254 -5.41 -19.68 6.42
N GLU A 255 -5.96 -19.21 5.30
CA GLU A 255 -6.42 -17.82 5.13
C GLU A 255 -7.89 -17.68 5.62
N PRO A 256 -8.30 -16.50 6.13
CA PRO A 256 -9.69 -16.24 6.49
C PRO A 256 -10.60 -16.11 5.25
N ALA A 257 -11.90 -16.40 5.39
CA ALA A 257 -12.85 -16.33 4.30
C ALA A 257 -13.17 -14.86 3.92
N PRO A 258 -13.22 -14.50 2.62
CA PRO A 258 -13.56 -13.14 2.17
C PRO A 258 -14.88 -12.62 2.74
N GLU A 259 -15.87 -13.49 2.91
CA GLU A 259 -17.19 -13.17 3.48
C GLU A 259 -17.13 -12.76 4.95
N ASP A 260 -16.21 -13.34 5.73
CA ASP A 260 -15.98 -12.98 7.14
C ASP A 260 -15.21 -11.66 7.27
N MET A 261 -14.29 -11.38 6.33
CA MET A 261 -13.45 -10.19 6.36
C MET A 261 -14.12 -8.94 5.78
N ALA A 262 -15.03 -9.10 4.81
CA ALA A 262 -15.68 -7.99 4.11
C ALA A 262 -16.34 -6.93 5.03
N PRO A 263 -17.08 -7.30 6.12
CA PRO A 263 -17.63 -6.31 7.03
C PRO A 263 -16.57 -5.45 7.74
N ALA A 264 -15.46 -6.06 8.18
CA ALA A 264 -14.35 -5.33 8.79
C ALA A 264 -13.69 -4.37 7.79
N TYR A 265 -13.43 -4.86 6.57
CA TYR A 265 -12.79 -4.07 5.51
C TYR A 265 -13.68 -2.89 5.11
N LYS A 266 -15.01 -3.08 5.04
CA LYS A 266 -15.96 -1.99 4.76
C LYS A 266 -15.98 -0.93 5.86
N LYS A 267 -16.05 -1.32 7.14
CA LYS A 267 -16.02 -0.37 8.28
C LYS A 267 -14.77 0.52 8.21
N TYR A 268 -13.60 -0.08 7.93
CA TYR A 268 -12.33 0.65 7.87
C TYR A 268 -12.19 1.52 6.60
N VAL A 269 -12.69 1.05 5.44
CA VAL A 269 -12.79 1.88 4.23
C VAL A 269 -13.65 3.13 4.47
N ASP A 270 -14.72 3.05 5.25
CA ASP A 270 -15.54 4.23 5.57
C ASP A 270 -14.78 5.29 6.36
N GLU A 271 -13.85 4.92 7.25
CA GLU A 271 -12.96 5.86 7.94
C GLU A 271 -12.02 6.57 6.96
N TRP A 272 -11.46 5.83 5.99
CA TRP A 272 -10.59 6.39 4.95
C TRP A 272 -11.32 7.36 4.03
N ASN A 273 -12.58 7.05 3.69
CA ASN A 273 -13.46 7.94 2.93
C ASN A 273 -13.77 9.23 3.72
N ALA A 274 -13.96 9.13 5.03
CA ALA A 274 -14.16 10.27 5.93
C ALA A 274 -12.90 11.14 6.08
N ALA A 275 -11.71 10.57 5.86
CA ALA A 275 -10.45 11.30 5.75
C ALA A 275 -10.19 11.89 4.34
N GLY A 276 -11.06 11.64 3.36
CA GLY A 276 -10.96 12.19 2.00
C GLY A 276 -10.17 11.32 1.01
N VAL A 277 -9.77 10.10 1.40
CA VAL A 277 -9.01 9.19 0.54
C VAL A 277 -9.95 8.44 -0.39
N THR A 278 -9.61 8.44 -1.68
CA THR A 278 -10.40 7.76 -2.75
C THR A 278 -9.60 6.64 -3.41
N THR A 279 -8.28 6.63 -3.25
CA THR A 279 -7.39 5.60 -3.81
C THR A 279 -6.28 5.27 -2.81
N VAL A 280 -6.03 3.98 -2.60
CA VAL A 280 -4.90 3.46 -1.83
C VAL A 280 -4.08 2.51 -2.68
N SER A 281 -2.77 2.57 -2.51
CA SER A 281 -1.82 1.58 -3.01
C SER A 281 -1.11 0.90 -1.84
N THR A 282 -0.80 -0.38 -1.99
CA THR A 282 -0.23 -1.25 -0.95
C THR A 282 0.13 -2.61 -1.52
N ARG A 283 0.70 -3.52 -0.74
CA ARG A 283 0.67 -4.98 -1.03
C ARG A 283 -0.57 -5.60 -0.42
N LEU A 284 -1.15 -6.60 -1.09
CA LEU A 284 -2.32 -7.32 -0.58
C LEU A 284 -2.12 -8.84 -0.54
N PRO A 285 -2.61 -9.51 0.53
CA PRO A 285 -2.87 -10.95 0.54
C PRO A 285 -3.80 -11.41 -0.59
N LYS A 286 -3.73 -12.69 -0.94
CA LYS A 286 -4.68 -13.30 -1.90
C LYS A 286 -6.11 -13.21 -1.38
N TYR A 287 -6.33 -13.58 -0.12
CA TYR A 287 -7.64 -13.45 0.52
C TYR A 287 -8.11 -11.98 0.56
N SER A 288 -7.25 -11.00 0.88
CA SER A 288 -7.64 -9.58 0.88
C SER A 288 -8.01 -9.07 -0.51
N VAL A 289 -7.28 -9.46 -1.57
CA VAL A 289 -7.68 -9.16 -2.96
C VAL A 289 -9.05 -9.76 -3.26
N ALA A 290 -9.34 -10.98 -2.78
CA ALA A 290 -10.67 -11.57 -2.89
C ALA A 290 -11.74 -10.79 -2.09
N THR A 291 -11.44 -10.34 -0.87
CA THR A 291 -12.32 -9.52 -0.02
C THR A 291 -12.67 -8.18 -0.67
N TYR A 292 -11.69 -7.44 -1.20
CA TYR A 292 -11.96 -6.19 -1.92
C TYR A 292 -12.74 -6.44 -3.22
N ASN A 293 -12.49 -7.55 -3.92
CA ASN A 293 -13.30 -7.94 -5.07
C ASN A 293 -14.74 -8.35 -4.71
N LEU A 294 -14.96 -8.94 -3.53
CA LEU A 294 -16.29 -9.25 -3.00
C LEU A 294 -17.05 -7.95 -2.65
N LEU A 295 -16.40 -6.99 -1.98
CA LEU A 295 -16.97 -5.66 -1.76
C LEU A 295 -17.28 -4.96 -3.09
N ARG A 296 -16.40 -5.05 -4.09
CA ARG A 296 -16.60 -4.51 -5.44
C ARG A 296 -17.82 -5.14 -6.13
N SER A 297 -17.97 -6.46 -6.08
CA SER A 297 -19.09 -7.17 -6.72
C SER A 297 -20.44 -6.87 -6.09
N ARG A 298 -20.47 -6.51 -4.80
CA ARG A 298 -21.66 -6.02 -4.07
C ARG A 298 -21.97 -4.53 -4.29
N GLY A 299 -21.06 -3.77 -4.92
CA GLY A 299 -21.14 -2.32 -4.99
C GLY A 299 -20.85 -1.60 -3.67
N GLU A 300 -20.23 -2.31 -2.71
CA GLU A 300 -19.89 -1.84 -1.37
C GLU A 300 -18.47 -1.25 -1.30
N LEU A 301 -17.59 -1.54 -2.27
CA LEU A 301 -16.25 -0.98 -2.32
C LEU A 301 -16.29 0.50 -2.74
N THR A 302 -16.06 1.39 -1.78
CA THR A 302 -16.03 2.84 -1.95
C THR A 302 -14.61 3.41 -1.95
N LEU A 303 -13.61 2.62 -2.38
CA LEU A 303 -12.20 3.00 -2.46
C LEU A 303 -11.51 2.27 -3.62
N ARG A 304 -10.58 2.93 -4.33
CA ARG A 304 -9.73 2.27 -5.33
C ARG A 304 -8.51 1.61 -4.71
N MET A 305 -8.15 0.42 -5.20
CA MET A 305 -7.03 -0.38 -4.72
C MET A 305 -6.05 -0.69 -5.87
N GLY A 306 -5.00 0.11 -5.98
CA GLY A 306 -3.88 -0.13 -6.92
C GLY A 306 -2.75 -0.88 -6.21
N TYR A 307 -2.68 -2.21 -6.28
CA TYR A 307 -1.83 -3.00 -5.39
C TYR A 307 -0.59 -3.61 -6.04
N GLY A 308 0.49 -3.75 -5.26
CA GLY A 308 1.65 -4.54 -5.62
C GLY A 308 1.32 -6.03 -5.54
N GLN A 309 1.43 -6.72 -6.68
CA GLN A 309 1.34 -8.17 -6.76
C GLN A 309 2.60 -8.79 -6.15
N GLU A 310 2.42 -9.94 -5.50
CA GLU A 310 3.37 -10.64 -4.63
C GLU A 310 3.61 -9.96 -3.28
N TRP A 311 2.86 -10.46 -2.29
CA TRP A 311 2.81 -9.96 -0.92
C TRP A 311 4.13 -10.15 -0.16
N PHE A 312 4.89 -11.24 -0.42
CA PHE A 312 6.06 -11.60 0.38
C PHE A 312 7.34 -11.82 -0.42
N PHE A 313 8.45 -11.31 0.12
CA PHE A 313 9.79 -11.77 -0.18
C PHE A 313 9.94 -13.28 -0.02
N GLY A 314 10.85 -13.92 -0.76
CA GLY A 314 11.14 -15.35 -0.60
C GLY A 314 10.01 -16.33 -0.93
N ALA A 315 8.86 -15.87 -1.45
CA ALA A 315 7.70 -16.73 -1.75
C ALA A 315 7.83 -17.51 -3.07
N ILE A 316 8.83 -17.23 -3.92
CA ILE A 316 8.98 -17.80 -5.27
C ILE A 316 10.30 -18.57 -5.37
N PRO A 317 10.30 -19.91 -5.15
CA PRO A 317 11.52 -20.70 -5.02
C PRO A 317 12.44 -20.68 -6.24
N ASN A 318 11.89 -20.51 -7.45
CA ASN A 318 12.65 -20.31 -8.68
C ASN A 318 12.35 -18.91 -9.24
N VAL A 319 13.25 -17.98 -8.93
CA VAL A 319 13.16 -16.57 -9.32
C VAL A 319 12.97 -16.39 -10.82
N ALA A 320 13.79 -17.08 -11.62
CA ALA A 320 13.79 -16.93 -13.09
C ALA A 320 12.47 -17.40 -13.72
N SER A 321 11.92 -18.54 -13.31
CA SER A 321 10.65 -19.03 -13.86
C SER A 321 9.44 -18.28 -13.29
N GLY A 322 9.46 -17.92 -12.01
CA GLY A 322 8.31 -17.29 -11.34
C GLY A 322 8.13 -15.81 -11.71
N LEU A 323 9.20 -15.03 -11.87
CA LEU A 323 9.08 -13.67 -12.39
C LEU A 323 8.53 -13.67 -13.82
N LYS A 324 8.92 -14.65 -14.64
CA LYS A 324 8.41 -14.79 -16.01
C LYS A 324 6.89 -15.02 -16.07
N THR A 325 6.27 -15.66 -15.07
CA THR A 325 4.80 -15.79 -15.00
C THR A 325 4.09 -14.52 -14.54
N LEU A 326 4.82 -13.59 -13.92
CA LEU A 326 4.33 -12.27 -13.48
C LEU A 326 4.64 -11.17 -14.50
N LYS A 327 5.22 -11.53 -15.65
CA LYS A 327 5.44 -10.61 -16.76
C LYS A 327 4.10 -10.12 -17.31
N ASN A 328 3.98 -8.81 -17.53
CA ASN A 328 2.78 -8.12 -18.03
C ASN A 328 1.55 -8.08 -17.09
N VAL A 329 1.65 -8.49 -15.81
CA VAL A 329 0.51 -8.34 -14.87
C VAL A 329 0.29 -6.90 -14.43
N VAL A 330 1.33 -6.06 -14.48
CA VAL A 330 1.26 -4.63 -14.13
C VAL A 330 0.28 -3.90 -15.05
N GLY A 331 -0.66 -3.18 -14.46
CA GLY A 331 -1.77 -2.51 -15.15
C GLY A 331 -3.03 -3.36 -15.30
N SER A 332 -2.97 -4.68 -15.11
CA SER A 332 -4.14 -5.57 -15.19
C SER A 332 -5.13 -5.33 -14.04
N GLY A 333 -6.42 -5.52 -14.32
CA GLY A 333 -7.52 -5.13 -13.44
C GLY A 333 -8.46 -4.13 -14.13
N ASP A 334 -9.17 -3.32 -13.36
CA ASP A 334 -10.07 -2.29 -13.86
C ASP A 334 -9.76 -0.90 -13.25
N ASN A 335 -10.75 0.00 -13.21
CA ASN A 335 -10.63 1.32 -12.58
C ASN A 335 -10.93 1.29 -11.06
N SER A 336 -11.22 0.13 -10.47
CA SER A 336 -11.46 -0.05 -9.03
C SER A 336 -10.36 -0.85 -8.35
N VAL A 337 -9.93 -1.97 -8.94
CA VAL A 337 -8.85 -2.83 -8.41
C VAL A 337 -7.91 -3.21 -9.54
N TRP A 338 -6.62 -2.87 -9.42
CA TRP A 338 -5.60 -3.19 -10.43
C TRP A 338 -4.21 -3.42 -9.82
N VAL A 339 -3.34 -4.08 -10.57
CA VAL A 339 -1.95 -4.29 -10.18
C VAL A 339 -1.10 -3.07 -10.55
N THR A 340 -0.41 -2.48 -9.59
CA THR A 340 0.53 -1.37 -9.80
C THR A 340 1.98 -1.85 -9.98
N SER A 341 2.38 -2.95 -9.37
CA SER A 341 3.77 -3.41 -9.35
C SER A 341 3.90 -4.91 -9.11
N VAL A 342 5.12 -5.44 -9.22
CA VAL A 342 5.49 -6.78 -8.74
C VAL A 342 6.81 -6.65 -8.00
N ALA A 343 6.78 -6.69 -6.66
CA ALA A 343 7.98 -6.54 -5.85
C ALA A 343 7.83 -7.16 -4.46
N PRO A 344 8.90 -7.75 -3.89
CA PRO A 344 8.86 -8.45 -2.62
C PRO A 344 8.88 -7.47 -1.43
N THR A 345 8.23 -7.85 -0.32
CA THR A 345 8.17 -6.99 0.88
C THR A 345 9.36 -7.16 1.83
N GLU A 346 9.65 -6.14 2.65
CA GLU A 346 10.71 -6.11 3.69
C GLU A 346 12.14 -6.35 3.15
N VAL A 347 12.82 -5.24 2.85
CA VAL A 347 14.23 -5.21 2.40
C VAL A 347 15.20 -5.05 3.56
N ASP A 348 14.76 -4.36 4.61
CA ASP A 348 15.50 -4.11 5.85
C ASP A 348 14.53 -3.91 7.02
N GLY A 349 15.07 -3.68 8.23
CA GLY A 349 14.26 -3.34 9.40
C GLY A 349 13.64 -1.94 9.32
N ALA A 350 12.82 -1.59 10.31
CA ALA A 350 12.24 -0.26 10.48
C ALA A 350 12.91 0.51 11.63
N THR A 351 12.56 1.80 11.77
CA THR A 351 13.02 2.70 12.85
C THR A 351 14.55 2.68 13.01
N THR A 352 15.09 2.72 14.24
CA THR A 352 16.53 2.60 14.45
C THR A 352 17.12 1.31 13.88
N ARG A 353 16.33 0.24 13.69
CA ARG A 353 16.80 -1.06 13.14
C ARG A 353 16.89 -1.09 11.61
N ALA A 354 16.59 0.01 10.92
CA ALA A 354 16.78 0.17 9.48
C ALA A 354 18.24 -0.05 9.05
N CYS A 355 18.45 -0.44 7.79
CA CYS A 355 19.78 -0.74 7.29
C CYS A 355 20.57 0.51 6.93
N THR A 356 21.44 0.90 7.85
CA THR A 356 22.12 2.18 7.81
C THR A 356 23.64 2.03 7.75
N ASN A 357 24.32 2.98 7.09
CA ASN A 357 25.77 3.15 7.21
C ASN A 357 26.15 4.01 8.44
N GLN A 358 25.17 4.60 9.13
CA GLN A 358 25.42 5.46 10.28
C GLN A 358 25.84 4.65 11.51
N LYS A 359 26.84 5.14 12.24
CA LYS A 359 27.34 4.49 13.45
C LYS A 359 26.33 4.64 14.59
N ARG A 360 25.70 3.53 15.00
CA ARG A 360 24.78 3.52 16.15
C ARG A 360 25.55 3.75 17.46
N GLY A 361 25.19 4.79 18.21
CA GLY A 361 25.77 5.12 19.52
C GLY A 361 25.11 4.40 20.70
N VAL A 362 23.81 4.10 20.63
CA VAL A 362 23.05 3.42 21.70
C VAL A 362 21.97 2.48 21.16
N SER A 363 21.62 1.48 21.97
CA SER A 363 20.54 0.50 21.75
C SER A 363 19.23 0.94 22.44
N PHE A 364 18.07 0.69 21.80
CA PHE A 364 16.75 1.04 22.34
C PHE A 364 15.90 -0.23 22.63
N GLY A 365 15.97 -0.71 23.87
CA GLY A 365 15.09 -1.75 24.40
C GLY A 365 15.54 -3.19 24.14
N THR A 366 14.79 -4.15 24.70
CA THR A 366 15.13 -5.58 24.77
C THR A 366 15.39 -6.21 23.39
N ILE A 367 14.68 -5.76 22.37
CA ILE A 367 14.83 -6.26 20.99
C ILE A 367 16.10 -5.73 20.31
N ASP A 368 16.46 -4.46 20.54
CA ASP A 368 17.69 -3.85 20.02
C ASP A 368 18.96 -4.42 20.69
N SER A 369 18.86 -5.03 21.88
CA SER A 369 19.97 -5.78 22.49
C SER A 369 20.12 -7.20 21.96
N TRP A 370 19.05 -7.79 21.42
CA TRP A 370 19.07 -9.16 20.89
C TRP A 370 19.48 -9.21 19.41
N TRP A 371 19.18 -8.17 18.63
CA TRP A 371 19.60 -8.06 17.23
C TRP A 371 20.61 -6.91 16.98
N PRO A 372 21.89 -7.07 17.37
CA PRO A 372 22.90 -6.04 17.14
C PRO A 372 23.24 -5.88 15.65
N THR A 373 23.09 -4.65 15.15
CA THR A 373 23.41 -4.15 13.79
C THR A 373 22.65 -4.76 12.61
N GLY A 374 21.72 -3.96 12.05
CA GLY A 374 21.13 -4.00 10.71
C GLY A 374 21.40 -5.21 9.82
N GLN A 375 20.50 -6.20 9.86
CA GLN A 375 20.44 -7.28 8.88
C GLN A 375 19.80 -6.77 7.58
N CYS A 376 20.59 -6.63 6.53
CA CYS A 376 20.10 -6.14 5.24
C CYS A 376 19.81 -7.31 4.29
N GLN A 377 18.62 -7.38 3.70
CA GLN A 377 18.38 -8.28 2.57
C GLN A 377 19.19 -7.84 1.34
N THR A 378 19.59 -6.55 1.27
CA THR A 378 20.44 -6.00 0.21
C THR A 378 21.92 -6.38 0.30
N ASP A 379 22.40 -6.92 1.42
CA ASP A 379 23.83 -7.22 1.61
C ASP A 379 24.27 -8.50 0.87
N ASN A 380 25.48 -8.47 0.30
CA ASN A 380 26.05 -9.63 -0.40
C ASN A 380 26.35 -10.81 0.54
N GLU A 381 26.58 -10.55 1.83
CA GLU A 381 26.86 -11.54 2.86
C GLU A 381 25.78 -11.50 3.95
N PHE A 382 25.26 -12.65 4.35
CA PHE A 382 24.42 -12.78 5.53
C PHE A 382 25.26 -13.20 6.75
N ARG A 383 25.07 -12.52 7.89
CA ARG A 383 25.85 -12.77 9.12
C ARG A 383 25.05 -13.41 10.26
N GLY A 384 23.72 -13.34 10.21
CA GLY A 384 22.77 -14.05 11.07
C GLY A 384 22.88 -13.83 12.58
N ALA A 385 22.05 -14.57 13.32
CA ALA A 385 22.18 -14.68 14.76
C ALA A 385 23.49 -15.40 15.10
N ALA A 386 24.37 -14.72 15.85
CA ALA A 386 25.72 -15.19 16.12
C ALA A 386 25.72 -16.58 16.79
N GLY A 387 26.36 -17.56 16.14
CA GLY A 387 26.50 -18.92 16.65
C GLY A 387 25.27 -19.83 16.51
N LYS A 388 24.15 -19.36 15.94
CA LYS A 388 22.95 -20.18 15.68
C LYS A 388 22.48 -20.21 14.23
N ALA A 389 22.84 -19.22 13.40
CA ALA A 389 22.36 -19.18 12.02
C ALA A 389 23.09 -20.18 11.09
N ALA A 390 22.35 -20.77 10.16
CA ALA A 390 22.92 -21.52 9.05
C ALA A 390 23.66 -20.61 8.06
N THR A 391 24.67 -21.16 7.37
CA THR A 391 25.37 -20.47 6.28
C THR A 391 24.43 -20.24 5.09
N VAL A 392 24.40 -19.02 4.57
CA VAL A 392 23.68 -18.67 3.34
C VAL A 392 24.64 -18.66 2.15
N HIS A 393 24.23 -19.26 1.05
CA HIS A 393 25.05 -19.47 -0.14
C HIS A 393 24.61 -18.63 -1.37
N GLY A 394 23.61 -17.75 -1.20
CA GLY A 394 23.18 -16.79 -2.24
C GLY A 394 22.20 -15.75 -1.70
N ASN A 395 22.18 -14.57 -2.32
CA ASN A 395 21.25 -13.50 -1.97
C ASN A 395 20.01 -13.53 -2.88
N TYR A 396 18.89 -14.02 -2.35
CA TYR A 396 17.60 -14.06 -3.05
C TYR A 396 17.10 -12.66 -3.45
N PHE A 397 17.26 -11.64 -2.61
CA PHE A 397 16.79 -10.28 -2.90
C PHE A 397 17.51 -9.68 -4.10
N ARG A 398 18.82 -9.80 -4.12
CA ARG A 398 19.65 -9.34 -5.24
C ARG A 398 19.31 -10.09 -6.52
N GLU A 399 19.16 -11.42 -6.46
CA GLU A 399 18.70 -12.19 -7.63
C GLU A 399 17.32 -11.74 -8.09
N TRP A 400 16.37 -11.49 -7.18
CA TRP A 400 15.04 -10.99 -7.49
C TRP A 400 15.04 -9.63 -8.20
N VAL A 401 15.69 -8.62 -7.61
CA VAL A 401 15.78 -7.26 -8.17
C VAL A 401 16.42 -7.29 -9.55
N MET A 402 17.55 -7.99 -9.70
CA MET A 402 18.25 -8.09 -10.97
C MET A 402 17.41 -8.81 -12.04
N THR A 403 16.70 -9.89 -11.70
CA THR A 403 15.81 -10.60 -12.64
C THR A 403 14.58 -9.77 -13.00
N SER A 404 13.98 -9.03 -12.07
CA SER A 404 12.87 -8.10 -12.38
C SER A 404 13.27 -7.08 -13.43
N GLY A 405 14.47 -6.50 -13.31
CA GLY A 405 15.04 -5.60 -14.31
C GLY A 405 15.33 -6.27 -15.66
N GLN A 406 15.76 -7.53 -15.65
CA GLN A 406 16.00 -8.30 -16.88
C GLN A 406 14.70 -8.64 -17.63
N GLU A 407 13.60 -8.88 -16.91
CA GLU A 407 12.29 -9.22 -17.48
C GLU A 407 11.40 -7.99 -17.77
N GLY A 408 11.80 -6.78 -17.35
CA GLY A 408 11.05 -5.54 -17.56
C GLY A 408 9.87 -5.35 -16.60
N ILE A 409 10.00 -5.88 -15.38
CA ILE A 409 8.95 -5.91 -14.36
C ILE A 409 9.06 -4.67 -13.47
N ARG A 410 7.94 -3.97 -13.22
CA ARG A 410 7.93 -2.76 -12.38
C ARG A 410 8.09 -3.10 -10.91
N PHE A 411 9.19 -2.67 -10.32
CA PHE A 411 9.49 -2.81 -8.89
C PHE A 411 9.03 -1.53 -8.15
N ALA A 412 7.99 -1.63 -7.32
CA ALA A 412 7.47 -0.54 -6.49
C ALA A 412 6.76 -1.11 -5.25
N ASN A 413 6.06 -0.28 -4.47
CA ASN A 413 5.42 -0.66 -3.21
C ASN A 413 6.40 -1.28 -2.18
N THR A 414 7.70 -1.04 -2.30
CA THR A 414 8.74 -1.76 -1.56
C THR A 414 9.32 -0.97 -0.39
N HIS A 415 9.16 -1.54 0.81
CA HIS A 415 9.81 -1.10 2.04
C HIS A 415 11.30 -0.88 1.83
N VAL A 416 11.79 0.35 2.01
CA VAL A 416 13.22 0.67 2.07
C VAL A 416 13.44 1.76 3.12
N ALA A 417 13.75 1.35 4.35
CA ALA A 417 13.85 2.31 5.44
C ALA A 417 15.25 2.95 5.57
N GLY A 418 16.31 2.20 5.30
CA GLY A 418 17.69 2.62 5.62
C GLY A 418 18.51 3.15 4.45
N ASP A 419 19.41 4.10 4.72
CA ASP A 419 20.27 4.76 3.73
C ASP A 419 21.17 3.78 2.96
N ARG A 420 21.64 2.72 3.62
CA ARG A 420 22.43 1.66 2.97
C ARG A 420 21.56 0.83 2.01
N SER A 421 20.31 0.56 2.36
CA SER A 421 19.37 -0.14 1.47
C SER A 421 19.04 0.70 0.24
N VAL A 422 18.85 2.00 0.40
CA VAL A 422 18.68 2.95 -0.72
C VAL A 422 19.90 2.91 -1.64
N ARG A 423 21.11 3.12 -1.12
CA ARG A 423 22.37 3.05 -1.88
C ARG A 423 22.51 1.74 -2.65
N ASN A 424 22.27 0.61 -1.98
CA ASN A 424 22.37 -0.73 -2.58
C ASN A 424 21.37 -0.94 -3.72
N LEU A 425 20.12 -0.47 -3.56
CA LEU A 425 19.08 -0.57 -4.59
C LEU A 425 19.35 0.36 -5.77
N LEU A 426 19.80 1.60 -5.53
CA LEU A 426 20.21 2.50 -6.61
C LEU A 426 21.39 1.92 -7.42
N GLY A 427 22.34 1.25 -6.76
CA GLY A 427 23.41 0.51 -7.44
C GLY A 427 22.91 -0.67 -8.29
N MET A 428 21.91 -1.41 -7.81
CA MET A 428 21.25 -2.47 -8.60
C MET A 428 20.49 -1.91 -9.81
N ILE A 429 19.74 -0.83 -9.61
CA ILE A 429 19.01 -0.12 -10.68
C ILE A 429 19.98 0.40 -11.74
N GLU A 430 21.09 1.03 -11.33
CA GLU A 430 22.14 1.43 -12.26
C GLU A 430 22.70 0.24 -13.04
N GLN A 431 23.01 -0.88 -12.36
CA GLN A 431 23.54 -2.07 -13.01
C GLN A 431 22.56 -2.60 -14.08
N ILE A 432 21.26 -2.63 -13.77
CA ILE A 432 20.20 -3.01 -14.71
C ILE A 432 20.16 -2.04 -15.90
N GLN A 433 20.13 -0.72 -15.67
CA GLN A 433 20.08 0.27 -16.74
C GLN A 433 21.33 0.22 -17.65
N ARG A 434 22.51 -0.06 -17.11
CA ARG A 434 23.74 -0.28 -17.90
C ARG A 434 23.65 -1.54 -18.78
N GLN A 435 22.93 -2.58 -18.34
CA GLN A 435 22.79 -3.86 -19.06
C GLN A 435 21.61 -3.90 -20.04
N LYS A 436 20.52 -3.15 -19.79
CA LYS A 436 19.23 -3.25 -20.50
C LYS A 436 18.67 -1.91 -21.00
N GLY A 437 19.32 -0.79 -20.67
CA GLY A 437 18.85 0.56 -20.95
C GLY A 437 17.87 1.09 -19.90
N PRO A 438 17.64 2.43 -19.82
CA PRO A 438 16.80 3.05 -18.79
C PRO A 438 15.34 2.56 -18.71
N ALA A 439 14.78 2.09 -19.84
CA ALA A 439 13.41 1.57 -19.90
C ALA A 439 13.18 0.33 -19.00
N ALA A 440 14.23 -0.44 -18.72
CA ALA A 440 14.16 -1.66 -17.91
C ALA A 440 13.76 -1.41 -16.44
N THR A 441 13.91 -0.19 -15.94
CA THR A 441 13.50 0.21 -14.59
C THR A 441 12.53 1.40 -14.61
N GLN A 442 11.77 1.58 -15.70
CA GLN A 442 10.85 2.71 -15.83
C GLN A 442 9.74 2.63 -14.76
N GLY A 443 9.52 3.75 -14.07
CA GLY A 443 8.50 3.89 -13.03
C GLY A 443 8.79 3.10 -11.75
N TRP A 444 10.01 2.56 -11.58
CA TRP A 444 10.40 1.91 -10.32
C TRP A 444 10.38 2.89 -9.15
N ALA A 445 10.00 2.40 -7.98
CA ALA A 445 9.86 3.23 -6.78
C ALA A 445 10.28 2.50 -5.50
N LEU A 446 10.71 3.29 -4.52
CA LEU A 446 11.05 2.86 -3.16
C LEU A 446 10.13 3.59 -2.18
N ASP A 447 9.76 2.94 -1.08
CA ASP A 447 8.81 3.48 -0.11
C ASP A 447 9.51 3.99 1.17
N HIS A 448 8.74 4.53 2.11
CA HIS A 448 9.12 5.01 3.45
C HIS A 448 9.97 6.29 3.53
N CYS A 449 11.11 6.37 2.84
CA CYS A 449 12.06 7.49 2.96
C CYS A 449 12.57 7.75 4.39
N PHE A 450 12.61 6.73 5.26
CA PHE A 450 12.89 6.89 6.69
C PHE A 450 14.30 7.44 6.96
N LEU A 451 15.33 6.88 6.31
CA LEU A 451 16.69 7.41 6.23
C LEU A 451 17.16 7.38 4.77
N VAL A 452 17.37 8.55 4.17
CA VAL A 452 17.89 8.68 2.80
C VAL A 452 19.10 9.61 2.82
N ASP A 453 20.24 9.12 2.34
CA ASP A 453 21.47 9.91 2.23
C ASP A 453 21.30 11.00 1.14
N PRO A 454 21.45 12.30 1.45
CA PRO A 454 21.38 13.35 0.44
C PRO A 454 22.39 13.17 -0.72
N THR A 455 23.50 12.47 -0.49
CA THR A 455 24.49 12.15 -1.53
C THR A 455 24.06 11.02 -2.48
N ASP A 456 22.95 10.34 -2.22
CA ASP A 456 22.29 9.42 -3.17
C ASP A 456 21.35 10.13 -4.15
N LEU A 457 20.90 11.35 -3.83
CA LEU A 457 19.85 12.02 -4.61
C LEU A 457 20.24 12.33 -6.07
N PRO A 458 21.47 12.76 -6.39
CA PRO A 458 21.90 12.92 -7.80
C PRO A 458 21.89 11.58 -8.58
N LEU A 459 22.15 10.47 -7.90
CA LEU A 459 22.07 9.13 -8.48
C LEU A 459 20.61 8.73 -8.71
N ALA A 460 19.74 8.90 -7.71
CA ALA A 460 18.31 8.62 -7.81
C ALA A 460 17.63 9.42 -8.93
N ALA A 461 17.93 10.71 -9.06
CA ALA A 461 17.38 11.59 -10.10
C ALA A 461 17.79 11.14 -11.50
N ARG A 462 19.08 10.83 -11.70
CA ARG A 462 19.60 10.28 -12.97
C ARG A 462 18.93 8.96 -13.35
N LEU A 463 18.71 8.09 -12.37
CA LEU A 463 18.06 6.78 -12.57
C LEU A 463 16.54 6.88 -12.72
N LYS A 464 15.93 8.05 -12.43
CA LYS A 464 14.49 8.31 -12.47
C LYS A 464 13.67 7.42 -11.53
N VAL A 465 14.19 7.20 -10.32
CA VAL A 465 13.50 6.46 -9.26
C VAL A 465 12.56 7.40 -8.52
N THR A 466 11.31 6.97 -8.32
CA THR A 466 10.33 7.69 -7.49
C THR A 466 10.43 7.21 -6.03
N PHE A 467 10.25 8.13 -5.09
CA PHE A 467 10.18 7.82 -3.67
C PHE A 467 8.75 8.05 -3.16
N SER A 468 8.20 7.05 -2.48
CA SER A 468 6.97 7.17 -1.69
C SER A 468 7.40 7.40 -0.24
N CYS A 469 7.00 8.53 0.36
CA CYS A 469 7.56 8.98 1.64
C CYS A 469 6.49 9.18 2.71
N ALA A 470 6.71 8.60 3.90
CA ALA A 470 5.80 8.69 5.04
C ALA A 470 6.16 9.85 5.99
N PRO A 471 5.37 10.94 6.05
CA PRO A 471 5.74 12.13 6.83
C PRO A 471 5.86 11.89 8.33
N LYS A 472 4.97 11.09 8.94
CA LYS A 472 4.97 10.79 10.38
C LYS A 472 6.32 10.34 10.95
N TYR A 473 7.23 9.78 10.14
CA TYR A 473 8.52 9.31 10.65
C TYR A 473 9.37 10.43 11.26
N VAL A 474 9.10 11.69 10.90
CA VAL A 474 9.66 12.88 11.57
C VAL A 474 9.36 12.89 13.08
N GLU A 475 8.24 12.35 13.53
CA GLU A 475 7.92 12.20 14.96
C GLU A 475 8.92 11.26 15.69
N GLY A 476 9.56 10.34 14.96
CA GLY A 476 10.60 9.45 15.48
C GLY A 476 12.00 10.08 15.55
N ALA A 477 12.17 11.34 15.12
CA ALA A 477 13.48 11.95 14.94
C ALA A 477 14.30 12.08 16.23
N ALA A 478 13.66 12.25 17.39
CA ALA A 478 14.36 12.22 18.68
C ALA A 478 15.07 10.89 18.97
N ASN A 479 14.49 9.75 18.53
CA ASN A 479 15.11 8.45 18.68
C ASN A 479 16.27 8.26 17.69
N VAL A 480 16.12 8.75 16.45
CA VAL A 480 17.19 8.75 15.45
C VAL A 480 18.36 9.62 15.90
N ALA A 481 18.10 10.82 16.42
CA ALA A 481 19.12 11.72 16.94
C ALA A 481 19.92 11.09 18.09
N LYS A 482 19.23 10.42 19.02
CA LYS A 482 19.89 9.69 20.11
C LYS A 482 20.65 8.45 19.62
N SER A 483 20.20 7.74 18.59
CA SER A 483 20.92 6.59 18.03
C SER A 483 22.08 6.96 17.10
N TYR A 484 21.99 8.03 16.32
CA TYR A 484 22.86 8.31 15.17
C TYR A 484 23.41 9.76 15.11
N GLY A 485 23.00 10.62 16.05
CA GLY A 485 23.37 12.03 16.12
C GLY A 485 22.34 12.96 15.47
N ASP A 486 22.23 14.20 15.99
CA ASP A 486 21.27 15.21 15.50
C ASP A 486 21.41 15.45 13.99
N GLN A 487 22.63 15.48 13.45
CA GLN A 487 22.86 15.65 12.02
C GLN A 487 22.08 14.63 11.17
N VAL A 488 22.06 13.36 11.60
CA VAL A 488 21.34 12.30 10.87
C VAL A 488 19.84 12.54 10.91
N ALA A 489 19.30 12.89 12.09
CA ALA A 489 17.88 13.20 12.26
C ALA A 489 17.44 14.46 11.48
N HIS A 490 18.32 15.45 11.32
CA HIS A 490 18.02 16.69 10.60
C HIS A 490 18.19 16.61 9.07
N THR A 491 18.98 15.68 8.52
CA THR A 491 19.26 15.63 7.07
C THR A 491 18.91 14.33 6.35
N PHE A 492 18.72 13.20 7.04
CA PHE A 492 18.37 11.92 6.39
C PHE A 492 16.88 11.59 6.48
N MET A 493 16.15 12.18 7.42
CA MET A 493 14.77 11.78 7.73
C MET A 493 13.75 12.47 6.85
N VAL A 494 13.11 11.69 5.97
CA VAL A 494 12.07 12.13 5.04
C VAL A 494 12.49 13.43 4.32
N PRO A 495 13.63 13.48 3.59
CA PRO A 495 14.23 14.71 3.09
C PRO A 495 13.59 15.14 1.75
N VAL A 496 12.27 15.32 1.77
CA VAL A 496 11.44 15.48 0.58
C VAL A 496 11.73 16.78 -0.17
N LYS A 497 12.04 17.89 0.52
CA LYS A 497 12.36 19.15 -0.15
C LYS A 497 13.67 19.00 -0.91
N THR A 498 14.68 18.42 -0.25
CA THR A 498 15.99 18.17 -0.84
C THR A 498 15.92 17.14 -1.99
N MET A 499 15.04 16.12 -1.90
CA MET A 499 14.72 15.22 -3.02
C MET A 499 14.21 15.99 -4.25
N LEU A 500 13.17 16.79 -4.06
CA LEU A 500 12.52 17.54 -5.15
C LEU A 500 13.48 18.56 -5.79
N ASP A 501 14.29 19.25 -4.98
CA ASP A 501 15.30 20.21 -5.46
C ASP A 501 16.42 19.54 -6.28
N ASN A 502 16.69 18.25 -6.04
CA ASN A 502 17.62 17.44 -6.83
C ASN A 502 16.95 16.77 -8.05
N GLY A 503 15.66 17.01 -8.31
CA GLY A 503 14.92 16.40 -9.40
C GLY A 503 14.47 14.95 -9.16
N VAL A 504 14.53 14.47 -7.91
CA VAL A 504 13.95 13.19 -7.50
C VAL A 504 12.45 13.36 -7.27
N ARG A 505 11.62 12.48 -7.85
CA ARG A 505 10.16 12.54 -7.62
C ARG A 505 9.84 11.94 -6.25
N ALA A 506 9.13 12.70 -5.41
CA ALA A 506 8.53 12.21 -4.17
C ALA A 506 6.99 12.22 -4.26
N VAL A 507 6.34 11.26 -3.60
CA VAL A 507 4.89 11.13 -3.43
C VAL A 507 4.54 10.80 -1.97
N PHE A 508 3.27 10.97 -1.58
CA PHE A 508 2.81 10.75 -0.21
C PHE A 508 2.38 9.30 0.04
N GLU A 509 2.81 8.75 1.17
CA GLU A 509 2.20 7.57 1.79
C GLU A 509 1.88 7.83 3.26
N SER A 510 0.87 7.15 3.80
CA SER A 510 0.64 7.14 5.25
C SER A 510 1.39 6.00 5.96
N ASP A 511 1.65 4.87 5.28
CA ASP A 511 2.14 3.57 5.77
C ASP A 511 1.27 2.90 6.88
N ARG A 512 0.85 3.67 7.89
CA ARG A 512 0.17 3.21 9.11
C ARG A 512 -1.26 3.74 9.22
N ASP A 513 -1.95 3.28 10.24
CA ASP A 513 -3.25 3.79 10.68
C ASP A 513 -3.13 5.21 11.28
N VAL A 514 -3.08 6.21 10.40
CA VAL A 514 -3.02 7.64 10.73
C VAL A 514 -4.10 8.43 10.00
N TYR A 515 -4.45 9.59 10.54
CA TYR A 515 -5.34 10.53 9.87
C TYR A 515 -4.50 11.36 8.88
N VAL A 516 -4.68 11.16 7.57
CA VAL A 516 -3.75 11.67 6.52
C VAL A 516 -3.47 13.18 6.59
N TRP A 517 -4.40 13.96 7.13
CA TRP A 517 -4.26 15.40 7.34
C TRP A 517 -3.19 15.77 8.39
N HIS A 518 -2.98 14.91 9.39
CA HIS A 518 -1.88 15.04 10.36
C HIS A 518 -0.52 14.94 9.68
N ASP A 519 -0.32 13.91 8.84
CA ASP A 519 0.90 13.71 8.07
C ASP A 519 1.14 14.84 7.05
N LEU A 520 0.08 15.38 6.44
CA LEU A 520 0.20 16.61 5.63
C LEU A 520 0.64 17.82 6.47
N ALA A 521 0.17 17.97 7.71
CA ALA A 521 0.65 19.02 8.61
C ALA A 521 2.14 18.84 8.97
N ILE A 522 2.62 17.59 9.11
CA ILE A 522 4.04 17.29 9.35
C ILE A 522 4.92 17.70 8.16
N LEU A 523 4.47 17.54 6.91
CA LEU A 523 5.21 18.03 5.73
C LEU A 523 5.40 19.56 5.73
N LEU A 524 4.44 20.31 6.27
CA LEU A 524 4.47 21.78 6.31
C LEU A 524 5.22 22.32 7.55
N THR A 525 5.11 21.64 8.69
CA THR A 525 5.61 22.12 9.98
C THR A 525 6.93 21.50 10.40
N ARG A 526 7.21 20.26 9.95
CA ARG A 526 8.32 19.40 10.38
C ARG A 526 8.40 19.19 11.90
N LYS A 527 7.26 19.29 12.60
CA LYS A 527 7.16 19.11 14.06
C LYS A 527 7.03 17.64 14.45
N ASP A 528 7.67 17.25 15.55
CA ASP A 528 7.35 16.02 16.29
C ASP A 528 6.17 16.23 17.27
N ARG A 529 5.78 15.16 17.98
CA ARG A 529 4.69 15.17 18.97
C ARG A 529 4.95 16.05 20.20
N GLN A 530 6.18 16.54 20.38
CA GLN A 530 6.55 17.51 21.42
C GLN A 530 6.65 18.94 20.87
N GLY A 531 6.36 19.13 19.57
CA GLY A 531 6.43 20.42 18.88
C GLY A 531 7.83 20.84 18.44
N LYS A 532 8.86 19.99 18.61
CA LYS A 532 10.22 20.29 18.14
C LYS A 532 10.27 20.12 16.62
N VAL A 533 10.89 21.08 15.93
CA VAL A 533 11.08 21.06 14.47
C VAL A 533 12.36 20.28 14.11
N TRP A 534 12.25 19.33 13.17
CA TRP A 534 13.36 18.49 12.72
C TRP A 534 13.58 18.59 11.21
N GLY A 535 14.78 19.00 10.80
CA GLY A 535 15.10 19.32 9.40
C GLY A 535 14.22 20.45 8.87
N GLU A 536 14.36 21.66 9.42
CA GLU A 536 13.53 22.82 9.05
C GLU A 536 13.58 23.16 7.56
N GLN A 537 14.72 22.89 6.91
CA GLN A 537 14.88 23.04 5.46
C GLN A 537 13.99 22.08 4.63
N GLU A 538 13.44 21.04 5.23
CA GLU A 538 12.55 20.06 4.59
C GLU A 538 11.06 20.43 4.62
N LYS A 539 10.71 21.61 5.17
CA LYS A 539 9.33 22.13 5.12
C LYS A 539 8.91 22.33 3.65
N LEU A 540 7.75 21.78 3.29
CA LEU A 540 7.17 21.93 1.96
C LEU A 540 6.19 23.10 1.89
N ASP A 541 6.00 23.64 0.68
CA ASP A 541 4.85 24.48 0.39
C ASP A 541 3.58 23.65 0.20
N ARG A 542 2.42 24.30 0.42
CA ARG A 542 1.10 23.67 0.35
C ARG A 542 0.77 23.10 -1.05
N PRO A 543 0.96 23.83 -2.18
CA PRO A 543 0.82 23.26 -3.51
C PRO A 543 1.64 22.00 -3.77
N THR A 544 2.90 21.95 -3.32
CA THR A 544 3.79 20.80 -3.47
C THR A 544 3.29 19.60 -2.65
N ALA A 545 2.96 19.80 -1.37
CA ALA A 545 2.40 18.74 -0.52
C ALA A 545 1.07 18.19 -1.07
N LEU A 546 0.19 19.05 -1.59
CA LEU A 546 -1.07 18.61 -2.20
C LEU A 546 -0.85 17.82 -3.50
N LYS A 547 0.13 18.21 -4.34
CA LYS A 547 0.50 17.44 -5.54
C LYS A 547 1.02 16.04 -5.20
N MET A 548 1.79 15.90 -4.12
CA MET A 548 2.34 14.60 -3.67
C MET A 548 1.25 13.56 -3.34
N ILE A 549 0.13 13.98 -2.75
CA ILE A 549 -1.00 13.12 -2.34
C ILE A 549 -2.15 13.10 -3.38
N THR A 550 -1.98 13.72 -4.55
CA THR A 550 -3.00 13.72 -5.62
C THR A 550 -2.37 13.42 -6.98
N ARG A 551 -1.96 14.44 -7.75
CA ARG A 551 -1.49 14.31 -9.14
C ARG A 551 -0.28 13.40 -9.26
N TRP A 552 0.70 13.54 -8.38
CA TRP A 552 1.96 12.78 -8.46
C TRP A 552 1.77 11.35 -7.93
N ALA A 553 0.94 11.17 -6.90
CA ALA A 553 0.50 9.85 -6.47
C ALA A 553 -0.29 9.11 -7.57
N ALA A 554 -1.10 9.82 -8.37
CA ALA A 554 -1.76 9.26 -9.55
C ALA A 554 -0.77 8.75 -10.62
N GLU A 555 0.40 9.39 -10.78
CA GLU A 555 1.52 8.88 -11.59
C GLU A 555 2.07 7.56 -11.00
N TYR A 556 2.29 7.49 -9.68
CA TYR A 556 2.80 6.28 -8.99
C TYR A 556 1.86 5.07 -9.14
N VAL A 557 0.54 5.28 -9.01
CA VAL A 557 -0.47 4.20 -9.14
C VAL A 557 -0.86 3.90 -10.59
N LEU A 558 -0.16 4.46 -11.58
CA LEU A 558 -0.36 4.22 -13.01
C LEU A 558 -1.77 4.63 -13.50
N ARG A 559 -2.29 5.75 -13.00
CA ARG A 559 -3.57 6.38 -13.40
C ARG A 559 -3.51 7.91 -13.60
N PRO A 560 -2.40 8.53 -14.06
CA PRO A 560 -2.27 9.98 -14.13
C PRO A 560 -3.25 10.65 -15.11
N ASP A 561 -3.75 9.93 -16.11
CA ASP A 561 -4.75 10.42 -17.08
C ASP A 561 -6.20 10.29 -16.58
N GLN A 562 -6.43 9.54 -15.49
CA GLN A 562 -7.77 9.26 -14.96
C GLN A 562 -8.09 10.02 -13.67
N ILE A 563 -7.13 10.12 -12.72
CA ILE A 563 -7.37 10.64 -11.36
C ILE A 563 -6.32 11.70 -10.97
N GLY A 564 -6.37 12.18 -9.73
CA GLY A 564 -5.34 13.04 -9.11
C GLY A 564 -5.39 14.53 -9.49
N SER A 565 -6.33 14.95 -10.34
CA SER A 565 -6.61 16.37 -10.61
C SER A 565 -8.05 16.55 -11.09
N ILE A 566 -8.61 17.73 -10.84
CA ILE A 566 -9.95 18.13 -11.31
C ILE A 566 -9.78 18.78 -12.68
N GLU A 567 -9.81 17.95 -13.73
CA GLU A 567 -9.67 18.34 -15.13
C GLU A 567 -10.77 17.69 -15.99
N PRO A 568 -11.30 18.34 -17.04
CA PRO A 568 -12.32 17.74 -17.89
C PRO A 568 -11.91 16.38 -18.49
N ARG A 569 -12.85 15.43 -18.47
CA ARG A 569 -12.73 14.00 -18.83
C ARG A 569 -12.03 13.10 -17.80
N LYS A 570 -11.45 13.65 -16.73
CA LYS A 570 -10.97 12.82 -15.60
C LYS A 570 -12.15 12.29 -14.77
N LEU A 571 -11.91 11.20 -14.05
CA LEU A 571 -12.86 10.62 -13.12
C LEU A 571 -13.16 11.64 -12.01
N ALA A 572 -14.44 11.74 -11.65
CA ALA A 572 -14.93 12.72 -10.69
C ALA A 572 -14.66 12.26 -9.25
N ASP A 573 -13.41 12.41 -8.84
CA ASP A 573 -12.96 12.19 -7.47
C ASP A 573 -12.57 13.52 -6.84
N LEU A 574 -13.25 13.90 -5.76
CA LEU A 574 -12.99 15.14 -5.06
C LEU A 574 -13.27 15.05 -3.56
N VAL A 575 -12.73 16.01 -2.82
CA VAL A 575 -13.02 16.27 -1.41
C VAL A 575 -13.44 17.72 -1.28
N VAL A 576 -14.57 17.98 -0.62
CA VAL A 576 -14.95 19.32 -0.13
C VAL A 576 -14.45 19.44 1.31
N LEU A 577 -13.75 20.51 1.64
CA LEU A 577 -13.17 20.76 2.96
C LEU A 577 -13.99 21.77 3.76
N ASP A 578 -13.92 21.68 5.08
CA ASP A 578 -14.48 22.65 6.02
C ASP A 578 -13.76 24.01 5.96
N GLN A 579 -12.45 24.00 5.71
CA GLN A 579 -11.59 25.19 5.70
C GLN A 579 -10.71 25.26 4.45
N ASP A 580 -10.11 26.43 4.22
CA ASP A 580 -9.23 26.68 3.07
C ASP A 580 -7.80 26.18 3.31
N TYR A 581 -7.51 25.01 2.75
CA TYR A 581 -6.18 24.37 2.80
C TYR A 581 -5.03 25.29 2.38
N LEU A 582 -5.23 26.36 1.59
CA LEU A 582 -4.12 27.25 1.22
C LEU A 582 -3.83 28.34 2.24
N THR A 583 -4.75 28.67 3.16
CA THR A 583 -4.67 29.89 3.99
C THR A 583 -4.77 29.68 5.49
N ILE A 584 -5.28 28.53 5.96
CA ILE A 584 -5.22 28.18 7.40
C ILE A 584 -3.76 28.10 7.91
N PRO A 585 -3.52 28.15 9.24
CA PRO A 585 -2.20 27.87 9.81
C PRO A 585 -1.68 26.48 9.43
N ALA A 586 -0.36 26.28 9.47
CA ALA A 586 0.27 25.02 9.05
C ALA A 586 -0.08 23.86 9.99
N GLU A 587 -0.18 24.13 11.28
CA GLU A 587 -0.58 23.18 12.33
C GLU A 587 -2.05 22.75 12.19
N GLU A 588 -2.95 23.69 11.89
CA GLU A 588 -4.40 23.44 11.77
C GLU A 588 -4.77 22.56 10.58
N VAL A 589 -3.83 22.25 9.69
CA VAL A 589 -4.03 21.25 8.62
C VAL A 589 -4.36 19.88 9.21
N ALA A 590 -3.81 19.52 10.37
CA ALA A 590 -4.12 18.27 11.07
C ALA A 590 -5.61 18.15 11.46
N ASN A 591 -6.29 19.31 11.57
CA ASN A 591 -7.68 19.45 12.01
C ASN A 591 -8.64 19.74 10.83
N LEU A 592 -8.22 19.52 9.58
CA LEU A 592 -9.12 19.61 8.43
C LEU A 592 -10.12 18.45 8.43
N HIS A 593 -11.39 18.75 8.15
CA HIS A 593 -12.48 17.78 8.11
C HIS A 593 -13.18 17.80 6.76
N PRO A 594 -13.02 16.74 5.94
CA PRO A 594 -13.85 16.52 4.77
C PRO A 594 -15.35 16.69 5.11
N GLN A 595 -16.04 17.47 4.29
CA GLN A 595 -17.49 17.67 4.35
C GLN A 595 -18.22 16.76 3.36
N LEU A 596 -17.56 16.42 2.25
CA LEU A 596 -18.02 15.50 1.21
C LEU A 596 -16.80 14.82 0.59
N THR A 597 -16.84 13.51 0.41
CA THR A 597 -15.87 12.76 -0.41
C THR A 597 -16.61 12.07 -1.55
N MET A 598 -16.05 12.17 -2.75
CA MET A 598 -16.62 11.66 -3.99
C MET A 598 -15.67 10.69 -4.68
N LEU A 599 -16.24 9.62 -5.24
CA LEU A 599 -15.55 8.59 -6.01
C LEU A 599 -16.36 8.27 -7.27
N ASP A 600 -15.74 8.34 -8.45
CA ASP A 600 -16.41 8.06 -9.73
C ASP A 600 -17.75 8.83 -9.89
N GLY A 601 -17.79 10.10 -9.47
CA GLY A 601 -18.99 10.95 -9.52
C GLY A 601 -20.05 10.65 -8.46
N LYS A 602 -19.84 9.63 -7.61
CA LYS A 602 -20.74 9.25 -6.53
C LYS A 602 -20.26 9.82 -5.20
N ILE A 603 -21.16 10.43 -4.45
CA ILE A 603 -20.89 10.81 -3.05
C ILE A 603 -20.81 9.53 -2.22
N ILE A 604 -19.66 9.31 -1.57
CA ILE A 604 -19.35 8.11 -0.75
C ILE A 604 -19.20 8.43 0.74
N TYR A 605 -19.03 9.70 1.09
CA TYR A 605 -19.02 10.19 2.46
C TYR A 605 -19.63 11.59 2.52
N LEU A 606 -20.35 11.88 3.61
CA LEU A 606 -20.83 13.20 3.97
C LEU A 606 -20.65 13.43 5.48
N HIS A 607 -20.14 14.60 5.83
CA HIS A 607 -20.22 15.09 7.20
C HIS A 607 -21.69 15.38 7.57
N PRO A 608 -22.18 15.06 8.80
CA PRO A 608 -23.61 15.13 9.11
C PRO A 608 -24.20 16.55 8.96
N GLN A 609 -23.43 17.58 9.32
CA GLN A 609 -23.85 18.97 9.16
C GLN A 609 -24.01 19.35 7.68
N PHE A 610 -23.06 18.97 6.82
CA PHE A 610 -23.12 19.25 5.38
C PHE A 610 -24.24 18.45 4.68
N SER A 611 -24.49 17.22 5.12
CA SER A 611 -25.67 16.43 4.72
C SER A 611 -26.98 17.15 5.06
N GLN A 612 -27.09 17.73 6.26
CA GLN A 612 -28.28 18.48 6.69
C GLN A 612 -28.43 19.80 5.93
N GLU A 613 -27.35 20.57 5.80
CA GLU A 613 -27.28 21.87 5.12
C GLU A 613 -27.78 21.81 3.67
N HIS A 614 -27.41 20.74 2.95
CA HIS A 614 -27.78 20.54 1.55
C HIS A 614 -28.90 19.51 1.33
N ASN A 615 -29.53 19.01 2.41
CA ASN A 615 -30.55 17.94 2.37
C ASN A 615 -30.11 16.69 1.56
N LEU A 616 -28.82 16.32 1.66
CA LEU A 616 -28.21 15.23 0.90
C LEU A 616 -28.27 13.91 1.67
N LYS A 617 -28.97 12.91 1.11
CA LYS A 617 -29.02 11.53 1.64
C LYS A 617 -28.79 10.47 0.54
N PRO A 618 -27.64 10.51 -0.17
CA PRO A 618 -27.32 9.54 -1.21
C PRO A 618 -27.10 8.15 -0.60
N LYS A 619 -27.70 7.12 -1.22
CA LYS A 619 -27.63 5.72 -0.73
C LYS A 619 -26.21 5.13 -0.68
N THR A 620 -25.27 5.72 -1.39
CA THR A 620 -23.86 5.30 -1.50
C THR A 620 -22.98 5.87 -0.41
N ALA A 621 -23.43 6.88 0.35
CA ALA A 621 -22.60 7.57 1.32
C ALA A 621 -22.80 7.06 2.74
N VAL A 622 -21.71 6.95 3.49
CA VAL A 622 -21.79 6.98 4.95
C VAL A 622 -21.98 8.43 5.40
N ILE A 623 -22.90 8.65 6.34
CA ILE A 623 -23.15 9.97 6.95
C ILE A 623 -22.75 9.87 8.42
N ALA A 624 -21.59 10.42 8.75
CA ALA A 624 -20.94 10.31 10.07
C ALA A 624 -19.81 11.34 10.15
N THR A 625 -19.34 11.72 11.34
CA THR A 625 -18.01 12.32 11.48
C THR A 625 -16.92 11.25 11.36
N TYR A 626 -15.65 11.64 11.19
CA TYR A 626 -14.53 10.69 11.27
C TYR A 626 -14.46 10.03 12.65
N ASP A 627 -14.65 10.81 13.72
CA ASP A 627 -14.62 10.31 15.11
C ASP A 627 -15.79 9.36 15.43
N ASP A 628 -16.97 9.58 14.83
CA ASP A 628 -18.11 8.65 14.91
C ASP A 628 -17.80 7.29 14.27
N LEU A 629 -16.87 7.22 13.31
CA LEU A 629 -16.45 5.97 12.67
C LEU A 629 -15.30 5.33 13.46
N PHE A 630 -14.28 6.12 13.81
CA PHE A 630 -13.12 5.70 14.61
C PHE A 630 -13.54 5.12 15.99
N SER A 631 -14.55 5.71 16.63
CA SER A 631 -15.07 5.23 17.92
C SER A 631 -15.73 3.84 17.86
N ARG A 632 -16.13 3.35 16.67
CA ARG A 632 -16.73 2.02 16.45
C ARG A 632 -15.73 0.87 16.49
N ARG A 633 -14.44 1.17 16.51
CA ARG A 633 -13.37 0.16 16.50
C ARG A 633 -13.37 -0.67 17.78
N THR A 634 -13.15 -1.97 17.65
CA THR A 634 -12.86 -2.88 18.77
C THR A 634 -11.52 -2.57 19.45
N SER A 635 -10.64 -1.86 18.72
CA SER A 635 -9.32 -1.43 19.16
C SER A 635 -9.14 0.04 18.83
N GLN A 636 -9.34 0.91 19.82
CA GLN A 636 -9.14 2.37 19.67
C GLN A 636 -7.66 2.81 19.71
N ARG A 637 -6.72 1.86 19.87
CA ARG A 637 -5.30 2.14 19.66
C ARG A 637 -5.06 2.34 18.17
N ARG A 638 -4.73 3.58 17.76
CA ARG A 638 -3.91 3.78 16.57
C ARG A 638 -2.56 3.10 16.81
N THR A 639 -1.88 2.64 15.77
CA THR A 639 -0.50 2.18 15.95
C THR A 639 0.44 3.37 16.07
N ASP A 640 0.51 3.90 17.29
CA ASP A 640 1.38 4.99 17.72
C ASP A 640 2.86 4.55 17.79
N PHE A 641 3.46 4.32 16.63
CA PHE A 641 4.90 4.04 16.45
C PHE A 641 5.41 4.57 15.12
#